data_AF-A0A920DUK8-F1
#
_entry.id   AF-A0A920DUK8-F1
#
_cell.length_a   1.000
_cell.length_b   1.000
_cell.length_c   1.000
_cell.angle_alpha   90.00
_cell.angle_beta   90.00
_cell.angle_gamma   90.00
#
_symmetry.space_group_name_H-M   'P 1'
#
loop_
_entity.id
_entity.type
_entity.pdbx_description
1 polymer ?
#
loop_
_entity_poly.entity_id
_entity_poly.type
_entity_poly.pdbx_seq_one_letter_code
_entity_poly.pdbx_strand_id
1 'polypeptide(L)'
;MSLKKKNRKLIIKLLFIFIYIFPVKGLGYFSGFPFSSKTSLILFVLMATTIFKAHERSLTRSIVFFTALFLLKFFFILNPQNLWLVCVNDDSTPIQNSFKYEYYDSTCAKSFNNLNSEFTDKVNSVSYQTYDEDYQWLGANSANFPLGYLNHSKFNIYELRRDWLPFEMNLYKKLDEGTSQLEINYIGEITIKFNDGSTGYGIPSRYWNENTVIIDVPENANFVTVKYSYTQWKIEHIPTLKSGYPYEKFAKLIIEEKGRSENDYELYSILLVIGYLFLNLKDLLDGVNKNYLILFSLSIVLCLIYNFDLSQNRLIKLYAYLCLLTIFLFFNNSKTAHLNFLHIFVLLSFIIIDYPWNNFDLIVKPGGSDSLTYENQARLILEGDGLRGGAKVFLYSPGYRYFLYLLHIIFGDFWNVVWITILSLCVNFIFLNSYKYNPLSFLFVLFLISDNVRNIFLYGMSEASSLALFLISIYLINKNKVFSGIIFMGLGVLIRPETGFYALLVLFLNRKNLKLRNYISFGSLLILPLLHNLYFGNEFVVLTSGWNYGRNLDFNFVKNLNYLIINPFNEKILMTLGSTIIYIGFSVFALSIINFLISIYKKQGLASNQFFLLGILNLLPFVIYDPELFYPRHIIIGLCFLSLNHIYNRDWSTKLQESINRIT
;
A
#
# COMPACT_ATOMS: atom_id res chain seq x y z
N MET A 1 6.75 -26.53 -29.24
CA MET A 1 5.80 -25.41 -29.43
C MET A 1 6.59 -24.19 -29.93
N SER A 2 6.28 -23.63 -31.10
CA SER A 2 7.09 -22.56 -31.71
C SER A 2 7.11 -21.28 -30.86
N LEU A 3 8.24 -20.56 -30.85
CA LEU A 3 8.43 -19.29 -30.11
C LEU A 3 7.29 -18.29 -30.40
N LYS A 4 6.83 -18.26 -31.67
CA LYS A 4 5.74 -17.41 -32.15
C LYS A 4 4.40 -17.72 -31.46
N LYS A 5 4.06 -19.00 -31.23
CA LYS A 5 2.82 -19.39 -30.52
C LYS A 5 2.88 -19.05 -29.02
N LYS A 6 4.07 -19.16 -28.40
CA LYS A 6 4.27 -18.78 -26.98
C LYS A 6 4.13 -17.28 -26.76
N ASN A 7 4.73 -16.47 -27.64
CA ASN A 7 4.64 -15.00 -27.57
C ASN A 7 3.20 -14.51 -27.80
N ARG A 8 2.46 -15.11 -28.76
CA ARG A 8 1.05 -14.77 -29.00
C ARG A 8 0.17 -14.99 -27.76
N LYS A 9 0.33 -16.13 -27.06
CA LYS A 9 -0.43 -16.41 -25.83
C LYS A 9 -0.12 -15.41 -24.71
N LEU A 10 1.13 -15.01 -24.57
CA LEU A 10 1.53 -14.02 -23.56
C LEU A 10 0.88 -12.65 -23.85
N ILE A 11 0.90 -12.21 -25.11
CA ILE A 11 0.27 -10.94 -25.53
C ILE A 11 -1.24 -10.95 -25.22
N ILE A 12 -1.94 -12.04 -25.54
CA ILE A 12 -3.37 -12.18 -25.23
C ILE A 12 -3.62 -12.09 -23.72
N LYS A 13 -2.80 -12.77 -22.91
CA LYS A 13 -2.91 -12.72 -21.44
C LYS A 13 -2.69 -11.31 -20.90
N LEU A 14 -1.71 -10.57 -21.44
CA LEU A 14 -1.47 -9.17 -21.08
C LEU A 14 -2.63 -8.26 -21.50
N LEU A 15 -3.24 -8.50 -22.67
CA LEU A 15 -4.42 -7.77 -23.12
C LEU A 15 -5.60 -7.95 -22.15
N PHE A 16 -5.84 -9.17 -21.65
CA PHE A 16 -6.91 -9.40 -20.67
C PHE A 16 -6.69 -8.65 -19.36
N ILE A 17 -5.44 -8.60 -18.88
CA ILE A 17 -5.09 -7.77 -17.72
C ILE A 17 -5.39 -6.31 -18.02
N PHE A 18 -4.98 -5.79 -19.19
CA PHE A 18 -5.23 -4.41 -19.59
C PHE A 18 -6.73 -4.08 -19.63
N ILE A 19 -7.56 -4.96 -20.21
CA ILE A 19 -9.02 -4.79 -20.24
C ILE A 19 -9.58 -4.75 -18.81
N TYR A 20 -9.12 -5.63 -17.92
CA TYR A 20 -9.62 -5.66 -16.53
C TYR A 20 -9.25 -4.40 -15.75
N ILE A 21 -8.00 -3.93 -15.83
CA ILE A 21 -7.52 -2.76 -15.07
C ILE A 21 -7.99 -1.42 -15.66
N PHE A 22 -8.45 -1.39 -16.91
CA PHE A 22 -8.85 -0.15 -17.58
C PHE A 22 -9.95 0.59 -16.79
N PRO A 23 -9.75 1.88 -16.42
CA PRO A 23 -10.64 2.59 -15.51
C PRO A 23 -11.98 2.97 -16.19
N VAL A 24 -13.10 2.54 -15.60
CA VAL A 24 -14.48 2.91 -15.98
C VAL A 24 -15.35 2.95 -14.72
N LYS A 25 -15.80 4.13 -14.29
CA LYS A 25 -16.65 4.26 -13.08
C LYS A 25 -18.05 3.66 -13.31
N GLY A 26 -18.68 3.18 -12.23
CA GLY A 26 -20.06 2.67 -12.25
C GLY A 26 -20.22 1.18 -12.61
N LEU A 27 -19.12 0.42 -12.73
CA LEU A 27 -19.14 -1.01 -13.09
C LEU A 27 -18.83 -1.95 -11.91
N GLY A 28 -19.03 -1.48 -10.67
CA GLY A 28 -18.69 -2.24 -9.46
C GLY A 28 -17.22 -2.70 -9.48
N TYR A 29 -16.97 -3.99 -9.27
CA TYR A 29 -15.62 -4.59 -9.27
C TYR A 29 -14.97 -4.71 -10.64
N PHE A 30 -15.67 -4.36 -11.72
CA PHE A 30 -15.08 -4.22 -13.05
C PHE A 30 -14.60 -2.80 -13.35
N SER A 31 -14.74 -1.86 -12.42
CA SER A 31 -14.38 -0.46 -12.65
C SER A 31 -12.88 -0.24 -12.93
N GLY A 32 -12.01 -1.23 -12.67
CA GLY A 32 -10.58 -1.13 -12.92
C GLY A 32 -9.87 -0.27 -11.89
N PHE A 33 -8.80 0.42 -12.30
CA PHE A 33 -8.08 1.32 -11.40
C PHE A 33 -8.94 2.51 -10.95
N PRO A 34 -8.78 2.96 -9.68
CA PRO A 34 -7.94 2.37 -8.64
C PRO A 34 -8.60 1.22 -7.86
N PHE A 35 -7.79 0.29 -7.34
CA PHE A 35 -8.19 -0.79 -6.42
C PHE A 35 -8.17 -0.31 -4.97
N SER A 36 -9.16 0.52 -4.61
CA SER A 36 -9.25 1.16 -3.28
C SER A 36 -9.71 0.23 -2.15
N SER A 37 -10.28 -0.94 -2.45
CA SER A 37 -10.79 -1.88 -1.45
C SER A 37 -10.04 -3.21 -1.44
N LYS A 38 -9.93 -3.84 -0.26
CA LYS A 38 -9.31 -5.17 -0.09
C LYS A 38 -9.94 -6.22 -1.02
N THR A 39 -11.26 -6.18 -1.16
CA THR A 39 -12.04 -7.07 -2.03
C THR A 39 -11.66 -6.90 -3.50
N SER A 40 -11.58 -5.64 -3.97
CA SER A 40 -11.20 -5.36 -5.38
C SER A 40 -9.81 -5.91 -5.71
N LEU A 41 -8.85 -5.77 -4.80
CA LEU A 41 -7.50 -6.31 -4.97
C LEU A 41 -7.48 -7.85 -4.98
N ILE A 42 -8.22 -8.50 -4.06
CA ILE A 42 -8.33 -9.96 -4.01
C ILE A 42 -8.87 -10.51 -5.34
N LEU A 43 -9.95 -9.91 -5.86
CA LEU A 43 -10.55 -10.30 -7.13
C LEU A 43 -9.58 -10.08 -8.30
N PHE A 44 -8.85 -8.96 -8.33
CA PHE A 44 -7.82 -8.71 -9.32
C PHE A 44 -6.72 -9.77 -9.31
N VAL A 45 -6.19 -10.11 -8.12
CA VAL A 45 -5.11 -11.10 -7.97
C VAL A 45 -5.57 -12.49 -8.41
N LEU A 46 -6.81 -12.87 -8.06
CA LEU A 46 -7.42 -14.13 -8.50
C LEU A 46 -7.62 -14.16 -10.02
N MET A 47 -8.13 -13.08 -10.61
CA MET A 47 -8.28 -12.96 -12.07
C MET A 47 -6.94 -13.04 -12.78
N ALA A 48 -5.95 -12.27 -12.32
CA ALA A 48 -4.61 -12.28 -12.90
C ALA A 48 -3.98 -13.68 -12.84
N THR A 49 -4.05 -14.34 -11.68
CA THR A 49 -3.54 -15.70 -11.50
C THR A 49 -4.22 -16.68 -12.45
N THR A 50 -5.55 -16.59 -12.58
CA THR A 50 -6.33 -17.45 -13.48
C THR A 50 -5.97 -17.22 -14.94
N ILE A 51 -5.84 -15.97 -15.39
CA ILE A 51 -5.41 -15.61 -16.75
C ILE A 51 -4.01 -16.17 -17.04
N PHE A 52 -3.06 -16.00 -16.13
CA PHE A 52 -1.69 -16.46 -16.34
C PHE A 52 -1.57 -17.98 -16.32
N LYS A 53 -2.41 -18.68 -15.56
CA LYS A 53 -2.48 -20.15 -15.55
C LYS A 53 -3.34 -20.77 -16.64
N ALA A 54 -4.22 -20.01 -17.29
CA ALA A 54 -5.14 -20.54 -18.30
C ALA A 54 -4.43 -21.38 -19.40
N HIS A 55 -4.87 -22.63 -19.54
CA HIS A 55 -4.55 -23.56 -20.62
C HIS A 55 -5.37 -23.25 -21.91
N GLU A 56 -5.23 -24.03 -22.99
CA GLU A 56 -5.84 -23.67 -24.29
C GLU A 56 -7.38 -23.58 -24.25
N ARG A 57 -8.05 -24.50 -23.54
CA ARG A 57 -9.52 -24.51 -23.45
C ARG A 57 -10.06 -23.35 -22.63
N SER A 58 -9.44 -23.04 -21.48
CA SER A 58 -9.79 -21.90 -20.63
C SER A 58 -9.41 -20.57 -21.26
N LEU A 59 -8.31 -20.50 -22.03
CA LEU A 59 -7.95 -19.31 -22.80
C LEU A 59 -9.07 -18.93 -23.77
N THR A 60 -9.68 -19.92 -24.43
CA THR A 60 -10.80 -19.69 -25.36
C THR A 60 -12.03 -19.13 -24.63
N ARG A 61 -12.37 -19.68 -23.46
CA ARG A 61 -13.43 -19.13 -22.59
C ARG A 61 -13.11 -17.70 -22.13
N SER A 62 -11.84 -17.46 -21.79
CA SER A 62 -11.34 -16.15 -21.38
C SER A 62 -11.46 -15.12 -22.50
N ILE A 63 -11.20 -15.49 -23.75
CA ILE A 63 -11.40 -14.60 -24.91
C ILE A 63 -12.86 -14.11 -24.93
N VAL A 64 -13.84 -15.00 -24.81
CA VAL A 64 -15.27 -14.63 -24.84
C VAL A 64 -15.60 -13.68 -23.68
N PHE A 65 -15.21 -14.05 -22.45
CA PHE A 65 -15.46 -13.24 -21.25
C PHE A 65 -14.84 -11.84 -21.36
N PHE A 66 -13.57 -11.74 -21.74
CA PHE A 66 -12.88 -10.46 -21.85
C PHE A 66 -13.32 -9.62 -23.04
N THR A 67 -13.81 -10.24 -24.12
CA THR A 67 -14.44 -9.51 -25.22
C THR A 67 -15.76 -8.88 -24.77
N ALA A 68 -16.59 -9.64 -24.05
CA ALA A 68 -17.83 -9.12 -23.48
C ALA A 68 -17.55 -8.00 -22.46
N LEU A 69 -16.56 -8.19 -21.58
CA LEU A 69 -16.15 -7.16 -20.61
C LEU A 69 -15.63 -5.89 -21.30
N PHE A 70 -14.85 -6.03 -22.37
CA PHE A 70 -14.37 -4.90 -23.15
C PHE A 70 -15.52 -4.11 -23.79
N LEU A 71 -16.47 -4.81 -24.41
CA LEU A 71 -17.67 -4.18 -24.98
C LEU A 71 -18.52 -3.47 -23.92
N LEU A 72 -18.69 -4.10 -22.74
CA LEU A 72 -19.39 -3.51 -21.61
C LEU A 72 -18.70 -2.21 -21.14
N LYS A 73 -17.38 -2.24 -20.96
CA LYS A 73 -16.60 -1.05 -20.59
C LYS A 73 -16.74 0.05 -21.63
N PHE A 74 -16.63 -0.30 -22.91
CA PHE A 74 -16.78 0.66 -24.00
C PHE A 74 -18.17 1.30 -24.03
N PHE A 75 -19.23 0.51 -23.77
CA PHE A 75 -20.59 1.03 -23.66
C PHE A 75 -20.74 2.07 -22.53
N PHE A 76 -20.15 1.82 -21.36
CA PHE A 76 -20.19 2.74 -20.21
C PHE A 76 -19.35 4.01 -20.40
N ILE A 77 -18.31 3.95 -21.24
CA ILE A 77 -17.56 5.16 -21.64
C ILE A 77 -18.45 6.05 -22.52
N LEU A 78 -19.23 5.47 -23.42
CA LEU A 78 -20.14 6.20 -24.30
C LEU A 78 -21.42 6.67 -23.58
N ASN A 79 -21.89 5.91 -22.59
CA ASN A 79 -23.08 6.19 -21.80
C ASN A 79 -22.71 6.22 -20.31
N PRO A 80 -22.08 7.32 -19.84
CA PRO A 80 -21.66 7.42 -18.45
C PRO A 80 -22.87 7.36 -17.51
N GLN A 81 -22.71 6.67 -16.38
CA GLN A 81 -23.76 6.60 -15.37
C GLN A 81 -24.04 7.95 -14.71
N ASN A 82 -25.28 8.11 -14.26
CA ASN A 82 -25.71 9.26 -13.47
C ASN A 82 -25.19 9.15 -12.02
N LEU A 83 -23.91 9.48 -11.84
CA LEU A 83 -23.23 9.45 -10.54
C LEU A 83 -23.27 10.81 -9.86
N TRP A 84 -23.18 10.81 -8.53
CA TRP A 84 -22.89 12.03 -7.76
C TRP A 84 -21.48 12.51 -8.10
N LEU A 85 -21.37 13.75 -8.56
CA LEU A 85 -20.10 14.43 -8.82
C LEU A 85 -19.70 15.19 -7.56
N VAL A 86 -18.52 14.90 -7.02
CA VAL A 86 -18.05 15.44 -5.74
C VAL A 86 -16.85 16.36 -6.00
N CYS A 87 -16.96 17.60 -5.53
CA CYS A 87 -15.93 18.62 -5.61
C CYS A 87 -15.56 19.08 -4.21
N VAL A 88 -14.38 18.71 -3.73
CA VAL A 88 -13.86 19.18 -2.45
C VAL A 88 -13.11 20.49 -2.68
N ASN A 89 -13.46 21.52 -1.90
CA ASN A 89 -12.76 22.80 -1.90
C ASN A 89 -11.84 22.88 -0.68
N ASP A 90 -10.60 23.31 -0.90
CA ASP A 90 -9.57 23.46 0.12
C ASP A 90 -9.43 24.90 0.67
N ASP A 91 -10.24 25.84 0.19
CA ASP A 91 -10.23 27.26 0.61
C ASP A 91 -10.46 27.47 2.12
N SER A 92 -11.30 26.64 2.74
CA SER A 92 -11.60 26.72 4.18
C SER A 92 -10.53 26.08 5.06
N THR A 93 -9.65 25.28 4.46
CA THR A 93 -8.61 24.53 5.16
C THR A 93 -7.42 25.44 5.46
N PRO A 94 -6.97 25.56 6.72
CA PRO A 94 -5.84 26.42 7.07
C PRO A 94 -4.56 26.02 6.33
N ILE A 95 -3.77 27.02 5.91
CA ILE A 95 -2.56 26.84 5.10
C ILE A 95 -1.34 27.35 5.86
N GLN A 96 -0.22 26.62 5.82
CA GLN A 96 1.07 27.10 6.32
C GLN A 96 2.11 27.08 5.18
N ASN A 97 2.38 28.27 4.62
CA ASN A 97 3.37 28.46 3.55
C ASN A 97 4.81 28.42 4.10
N SER A 98 5.26 27.25 4.52
CA SER A 98 6.65 27.02 4.94
C SER A 98 7.59 26.68 3.76
N PHE A 99 7.04 26.27 2.62
CA PHE A 99 7.80 25.89 1.43
C PHE A 99 7.34 26.67 0.20
N LYS A 100 8.29 27.11 -0.63
CA LYS A 100 8.02 27.74 -1.94
C LYS A 100 7.82 26.65 -3.00
N TYR A 101 6.68 25.97 -2.98
CA TYR A 101 6.23 25.18 -4.13
C TYR A 101 5.36 26.07 -5.03
N GLU A 102 5.44 25.86 -6.35
CA GLU A 102 4.46 26.40 -7.28
C GLU A 102 3.20 25.53 -7.13
N TYR A 103 2.14 26.10 -6.56
CA TYR A 103 0.86 25.43 -6.42
C TYR A 103 0.02 25.73 -7.66
N TYR A 104 -0.69 24.72 -8.16
CA TYR A 104 -1.56 24.85 -9.33
C TYR A 104 -3.00 24.99 -8.85
N ASP A 105 -3.61 26.15 -9.09
CA ASP A 105 -5.00 26.38 -8.70
C ASP A 105 -5.95 25.47 -9.49
N SER A 106 -6.83 24.78 -8.77
CA SER A 106 -7.86 23.92 -9.32
C SER A 106 -9.18 24.22 -8.63
N THR A 107 -10.28 24.27 -9.38
CA THR A 107 -11.63 24.52 -8.83
C THR A 107 -12.08 23.46 -7.83
N CYS A 108 -11.59 22.23 -7.97
CA CYS A 108 -11.79 21.14 -7.03
C CYS A 108 -10.44 20.48 -6.74
N ALA A 109 -10.23 20.05 -5.49
CA ALA A 109 -9.04 19.31 -5.12
C ALA A 109 -8.91 18.02 -5.95
N LYS A 110 -7.75 17.80 -6.56
CA LYS A 110 -7.48 16.58 -7.34
C LYS A 110 -7.33 15.37 -6.42
N SER A 111 -7.78 14.22 -6.91
CA SER A 111 -7.74 12.95 -6.20
C SER A 111 -7.24 11.83 -7.10
N PHE A 112 -6.52 10.89 -6.50
CA PHE A 112 -6.10 9.66 -7.19
C PHE A 112 -7.26 8.67 -7.37
N ASN A 113 -8.37 8.85 -6.65
CA ASN A 113 -9.58 8.05 -6.81
C ASN A 113 -10.30 8.30 -8.14
N ASN A 114 -10.07 9.45 -8.78
CA ASN A 114 -10.76 9.85 -9.99
C ASN A 114 -9.80 10.59 -10.95
N LEU A 115 -8.90 9.81 -11.56
CA LEU A 115 -7.88 10.32 -12.48
C LEU A 115 -8.48 11.06 -13.68
N ASN A 116 -7.84 12.15 -14.11
CA ASN A 116 -8.19 12.95 -15.28
C ASN A 116 -9.64 13.52 -15.25
N SER A 117 -10.11 13.87 -14.06
CA SER A 117 -11.41 14.51 -13.85
C SER A 117 -11.24 15.89 -13.21
N GLU A 118 -12.13 16.82 -13.57
CA GLU A 118 -12.22 18.13 -12.91
C GLU A 118 -12.85 18.03 -11.51
N PHE A 119 -13.63 16.96 -11.25
CA PHE A 119 -14.19 16.64 -9.95
C PHE A 119 -13.26 15.75 -9.12
N THR A 120 -13.24 15.98 -7.80
CA THR A 120 -12.51 15.17 -6.82
C THR A 120 -12.93 13.70 -6.86
N ASP A 121 -14.22 13.38 -6.90
CA ASP A 121 -14.68 11.99 -7.02
C ASP A 121 -16.03 11.88 -7.76
N LYS A 122 -16.39 10.64 -8.10
CA LYS A 122 -17.68 10.25 -8.67
C LYS A 122 -18.19 9.00 -7.96
N VAL A 123 -19.32 9.12 -7.25
CA VAL A 123 -19.86 8.06 -6.38
C VAL A 123 -21.31 7.70 -6.73
N ASN A 124 -21.68 6.43 -6.50
CA ASN A 124 -23.05 5.94 -6.75
C ASN A 124 -24.06 6.50 -5.73
N SER A 125 -23.62 6.61 -4.48
CA SER A 125 -24.36 7.12 -3.33
C SER A 125 -23.44 7.95 -2.46
N VAL A 126 -23.99 8.95 -1.80
CA VAL A 126 -23.28 9.78 -0.84
C VAL A 126 -23.53 9.17 0.53
N SER A 127 -22.53 8.46 1.06
CA SER A 127 -22.57 7.86 2.40
C SER A 127 -21.22 8.08 3.07
N TYR A 128 -20.98 9.33 3.48
CA TYR A 128 -19.77 9.73 4.16
C TYR A 128 -19.96 9.74 5.66
N GLN A 129 -19.25 8.86 6.36
CA GLN A 129 -19.36 8.71 7.81
C GLN A 129 -18.09 8.09 8.40
N THR A 130 -17.96 8.19 9.72
CA THR A 130 -16.99 7.42 10.48
C THR A 130 -17.40 5.95 10.50
N TYR A 131 -16.45 5.03 10.28
CA TYR A 131 -16.73 3.59 10.29
C TYR A 131 -17.16 3.06 11.67
N ASP A 132 -16.65 3.66 12.74
CA ASP A 132 -16.97 3.33 14.12
C ASP A 132 -16.91 4.59 14.99
N GLU A 133 -18.00 4.85 15.72
CA GLU A 133 -18.15 6.00 16.60
C GLU A 133 -17.09 6.01 17.72
N ASP A 134 -16.61 4.85 18.18
CA ASP A 134 -15.56 4.74 19.22
C ASP A 134 -14.20 5.28 18.76
N TYR A 135 -13.99 5.37 17.44
CA TYR A 135 -12.75 5.86 16.81
C TYR A 135 -12.93 7.17 16.07
N GLN A 136 -14.06 7.85 16.30
CA GLN A 136 -14.34 9.13 15.67
C GLN A 136 -13.33 10.22 16.03
N TRP A 137 -12.67 10.10 17.18
CA TRP A 137 -11.58 10.98 17.61
C TRP A 137 -10.38 11.04 16.64
N LEU A 138 -10.26 10.10 15.69
CA LEU A 138 -9.25 10.07 14.61
C LEU A 138 -9.63 10.87 13.35
N GLY A 139 -10.79 11.55 13.38
CA GLY A 139 -11.21 12.49 12.34
C GLY A 139 -11.26 11.85 10.95
N ALA A 140 -10.61 12.50 9.99
CA ALA A 140 -10.56 12.05 8.59
C ALA A 140 -9.96 10.65 8.41
N ASN A 141 -9.14 10.16 9.34
CA ASN A 141 -8.52 8.83 9.24
C ASN A 141 -9.49 7.69 9.53
N SER A 142 -10.55 7.94 10.32
CA SER A 142 -11.57 6.95 10.66
C SER A 142 -12.87 7.09 9.84
N ALA A 143 -12.87 8.00 8.85
CA ALA A 143 -14.01 8.26 7.99
C ALA A 143 -13.66 8.05 6.51
N ASN A 144 -14.68 7.81 5.69
CA ASN A 144 -14.54 7.51 4.27
C ASN A 144 -14.68 8.77 3.36
N PHE A 145 -14.47 9.97 3.90
CA PHE A 145 -14.49 11.20 3.12
C PHE A 145 -13.30 11.26 2.13
N PRO A 146 -13.45 11.85 0.93
CA PRO A 146 -12.39 11.96 -0.07
C PRO A 146 -11.39 13.09 0.26
N LEU A 147 -10.79 13.06 1.45
CA LEU A 147 -9.91 14.11 1.98
C LEU A 147 -8.41 13.82 1.74
N GLY A 148 -8.09 13.06 0.70
CA GLY A 148 -6.71 12.73 0.34
C GLY A 148 -5.82 13.96 0.10
N TYR A 149 -6.42 15.08 -0.33
CA TYR A 149 -5.73 16.35 -0.56
C TYR A 149 -5.05 16.92 0.70
N LEU A 150 -5.50 16.51 1.90
CA LEU A 150 -4.82 16.87 3.15
C LEU A 150 -3.37 16.37 3.15
N ASN A 151 -2.99 15.37 2.37
CA ASN A 151 -1.60 14.97 2.16
C ASN A 151 -0.85 15.88 1.15
N HIS A 152 -1.04 17.19 1.29
CA HIS A 152 -0.28 18.24 0.60
C HIS A 152 0.55 19.04 1.61
N SER A 153 1.75 19.49 1.22
CA SER A 153 2.61 20.33 2.08
C SER A 153 2.01 21.71 2.40
N LYS A 154 1.03 22.15 1.59
CA LYS A 154 0.22 23.36 1.80
C LYS A 154 -0.46 23.33 3.18
N PHE A 155 -0.85 22.13 3.65
CA PHE A 155 -1.49 21.91 4.94
C PHE A 155 -0.52 21.37 6.01
N ASN A 156 0.78 21.62 5.88
CA ASN A 156 1.79 21.13 6.82
C ASN A 156 1.84 21.97 8.10
N ILE A 157 0.81 21.85 8.93
CA ILE A 157 0.68 22.62 10.18
C ILE A 157 1.19 21.80 11.35
N TYR A 158 2.35 22.17 11.88
CA TYR A 158 3.04 21.42 12.95
C TYR A 158 2.30 21.44 14.29
N GLU A 159 1.58 22.53 14.57
CA GLU A 159 0.94 22.77 15.87
C GLU A 159 -0.48 22.19 15.95
N LEU A 160 -1.04 21.70 14.83
CA LEU A 160 -2.43 21.28 14.70
C LEU A 160 -2.59 19.83 14.24
N ARG A 161 -3.67 19.20 14.68
CA ARG A 161 -4.12 17.89 14.16
C ARG A 161 -4.64 18.04 12.73
N ARG A 162 -3.90 17.46 11.78
CA ARG A 162 -4.18 17.58 10.34
C ARG A 162 -5.40 16.76 9.90
N ASP A 163 -5.70 15.69 10.62
CA ASP A 163 -6.86 14.81 10.44
C ASP A 163 -8.20 15.46 10.84
N TRP A 164 -8.16 16.64 11.47
CA TRP A 164 -9.33 17.40 11.91
C TRP A 164 -9.48 18.77 11.24
N LEU A 165 -8.72 19.02 10.18
CA LEU A 165 -8.80 20.31 9.49
C LEU A 165 -10.18 20.48 8.84
N PRO A 166 -10.75 21.69 8.86
CA PRO A 166 -12.03 21.98 8.25
C PRO A 166 -11.96 21.85 6.72
N PHE A 167 -13.10 21.55 6.11
CA PHE A 167 -13.22 21.38 4.66
C PHE A 167 -14.63 21.71 4.17
N GLU A 168 -14.74 22.02 2.88
CA GLU A 168 -16.02 22.18 2.18
C GLU A 168 -16.11 21.22 1.00
N MET A 169 -17.33 20.81 0.65
CA MET A 169 -17.59 20.08 -0.59
C MET A 169 -18.88 20.55 -1.26
N ASN A 170 -18.87 20.49 -2.58
CA ASN A 170 -20.05 20.66 -3.41
C ASN A 170 -20.33 19.34 -4.11
N LEU A 171 -21.57 18.85 -3.98
CA LEU A 171 -22.06 17.65 -4.62
C LEU A 171 -23.10 18.01 -5.66
N TYR A 172 -23.03 17.36 -6.82
CA TYR A 172 -23.89 17.62 -7.96
C TYR A 172 -24.46 16.32 -8.51
N LYS A 173 -25.76 16.30 -8.84
CA LYS A 173 -26.36 15.16 -9.53
C LYS A 173 -27.57 15.60 -10.36
N LYS A 174 -27.75 14.95 -11.52
CA LYS A 174 -29.06 14.94 -12.20
C LYS A 174 -30.00 14.04 -11.41
N LEU A 175 -31.18 14.52 -11.05
CA LEU A 175 -32.13 13.71 -10.29
C LEU A 175 -32.64 12.56 -11.15
N ASP A 176 -32.76 11.38 -10.56
CA ASP A 176 -33.33 10.21 -11.23
C ASP A 176 -34.85 10.41 -11.44
N GLU A 177 -35.41 9.82 -12.49
CA GLU A 177 -36.85 9.93 -12.76
C GLU A 177 -37.66 9.28 -11.63
N GLY A 178 -38.59 10.04 -11.04
CA GLY A 178 -39.43 9.58 -9.93
C GLY A 178 -38.87 9.86 -8.53
N THR A 179 -37.70 10.50 -8.39
CA THR A 179 -37.22 10.98 -7.09
C THR A 179 -38.15 12.06 -6.55
N SER A 180 -38.91 11.74 -5.50
CA SER A 180 -39.86 12.68 -4.88
C SER A 180 -39.26 13.44 -3.71
N GLN A 181 -38.33 12.82 -2.99
CA GLN A 181 -37.74 13.37 -1.76
C GLN A 181 -36.25 13.06 -1.66
N LEU A 182 -35.51 13.99 -1.07
CA LEU A 182 -34.14 13.80 -0.62
C LEU A 182 -34.11 13.73 0.91
N GLU A 183 -33.68 12.60 1.45
CA GLU A 183 -33.38 12.46 2.87
C GLU A 183 -31.88 12.66 3.10
N ILE A 184 -31.52 13.62 3.96
CA ILE A 184 -30.14 13.99 4.21
C ILE A 184 -29.85 13.92 5.70
N ASN A 185 -28.94 13.03 6.08
CA ASN A 185 -28.42 12.90 7.44
C ASN A 185 -27.00 13.49 7.51
N TYR A 186 -26.77 14.43 8.43
CA TYR A 186 -25.51 15.16 8.47
C TYR A 186 -25.06 15.61 9.86
N ILE A 187 -23.77 15.88 9.95
CA ILE A 187 -23.09 16.64 11.00
C ILE A 187 -22.25 17.70 10.29
N GLY A 188 -22.62 18.96 10.41
CA GLY A 188 -21.99 20.11 9.77
C GLY A 188 -23.01 21.16 9.35
N GLU A 189 -22.72 21.82 8.24
CA GLU A 189 -23.54 22.83 7.59
C GLU A 189 -23.93 22.34 6.20
N ILE A 190 -25.20 22.53 5.81
CA ILE A 190 -25.71 22.13 4.50
C ILE A 190 -26.52 23.24 3.86
N THR A 191 -26.29 23.44 2.55
CA THR A 191 -27.13 24.28 1.70
C THR A 191 -27.51 23.51 0.44
N ILE A 192 -28.78 23.63 0.03
CA ILE A 192 -29.33 22.89 -1.12
C ILE A 192 -29.88 23.88 -2.12
N LYS A 193 -29.61 23.61 -3.39
CA LYS A 193 -30.07 24.39 -4.53
C LYS A 193 -30.54 23.46 -5.64
N PHE A 194 -31.76 23.68 -6.12
CA PHE A 194 -32.25 23.04 -7.35
C PHE A 194 -32.13 23.99 -8.54
N ASN A 195 -32.18 23.42 -9.75
CA ASN A 195 -32.05 24.16 -11.00
C ASN A 195 -33.26 25.07 -11.33
N ASP A 196 -34.39 24.88 -10.67
CA ASP A 196 -35.56 25.78 -10.77
C ASP A 196 -35.38 27.11 -10.00
N GLY A 197 -34.25 27.25 -9.28
CA GLY A 197 -33.92 28.43 -8.47
C GLY A 197 -34.33 28.30 -7.01
N SER A 198 -35.01 27.22 -6.61
CA SER A 198 -35.34 26.95 -5.20
C SER A 198 -34.05 26.73 -4.39
N THR A 199 -33.93 27.50 -3.31
CA THR A 199 -32.77 27.57 -2.42
C THR A 199 -33.25 27.83 -0.99
N GLY A 200 -32.37 27.60 -0.01
CA GLY A 200 -32.55 28.19 1.33
C GLY A 200 -33.64 27.56 2.20
N TYR A 201 -33.70 26.23 2.25
CA TYR A 201 -34.63 25.42 3.07
C TYR A 201 -34.51 25.61 4.61
N GLY A 202 -33.80 26.63 5.10
CA GLY A 202 -33.67 26.92 6.55
C GLY A 202 -33.00 25.80 7.35
N ILE A 203 -32.09 25.04 6.74
CA ILE A 203 -31.41 23.90 7.36
C ILE A 203 -30.45 24.42 8.44
N PRO A 204 -30.61 24.04 9.72
CA PRO A 204 -29.77 24.54 10.81
C PRO A 204 -28.39 23.89 10.80
N SER A 205 -27.33 24.64 11.09
CA SER A 205 -25.99 24.09 11.33
C SER A 205 -25.97 23.18 12.56
N ARG A 206 -25.35 21.99 12.47
CA ARG A 206 -25.34 20.97 13.54
C ARG A 206 -23.99 20.27 13.63
N TYR A 207 -23.21 20.56 14.67
CA TYR A 207 -21.88 19.96 14.86
C TYR A 207 -21.78 18.91 15.97
N TRP A 208 -22.74 18.91 16.89
CA TRP A 208 -22.68 18.07 18.10
C TRP A 208 -23.42 16.75 17.95
N ASN A 209 -24.55 16.79 17.25
CA ASN A 209 -25.44 15.66 17.04
C ASN A 209 -25.78 15.58 15.56
N GLU A 210 -26.01 14.37 15.08
CA GLU A 210 -26.56 14.14 13.76
C GLU A 210 -27.98 14.71 13.64
N ASN A 211 -28.32 15.18 12.44
CA ASN A 211 -29.64 15.69 12.13
C ASN A 211 -30.07 15.16 10.76
N THR A 212 -31.34 14.78 10.66
CA THR A 212 -31.92 14.30 9.40
C THR A 212 -32.96 15.29 8.93
N VAL A 213 -32.86 15.69 7.66
CA VAL A 213 -33.81 16.59 7.01
C VAL A 213 -34.33 15.92 5.75
N ILE A 214 -35.64 16.02 5.53
CA ILE A 214 -36.31 15.53 4.33
C ILE A 214 -36.71 16.75 3.51
N ILE A 215 -36.28 16.78 2.25
CA ILE A 215 -36.54 17.87 1.30
C ILE A 215 -37.44 17.31 0.20
N ASP A 216 -38.60 17.92 -0.04
CA ASP A 216 -39.42 17.60 -1.20
C ASP A 216 -38.76 18.17 -2.46
N VAL A 217 -38.65 17.32 -3.49
CA VAL A 217 -38.08 17.72 -4.79
C VAL A 217 -39.15 18.49 -5.58
N PRO A 218 -38.86 19.72 -6.04
CA PRO A 218 -39.81 20.47 -6.86
C PRO A 218 -40.13 19.73 -8.17
N GLU A 219 -41.38 19.81 -8.64
CA GLU A 219 -41.86 19.05 -9.81
C GLU A 219 -41.03 19.30 -11.10
N ASN A 220 -40.41 20.48 -11.23
CA ASN A 220 -39.60 20.86 -12.40
C ASN A 220 -38.09 20.74 -12.16
N ALA A 221 -37.68 20.27 -10.98
CA ALA A 221 -36.26 20.13 -10.64
C ALA A 221 -35.69 18.85 -11.24
N ASN A 222 -34.68 19.01 -12.10
CA ASN A 222 -33.98 17.91 -12.76
C ASN A 222 -32.54 17.76 -12.25
N PHE A 223 -32.06 18.72 -11.46
CA PHE A 223 -30.69 18.76 -10.99
C PHE A 223 -30.62 19.36 -9.59
N VAL A 224 -29.76 18.78 -8.75
CA VAL A 224 -29.53 19.22 -7.38
C VAL A 224 -28.06 19.53 -7.16
N THR A 225 -27.81 20.61 -6.42
CA THR A 225 -26.51 20.95 -5.86
C THR A 225 -26.62 20.99 -4.34
N VAL A 226 -25.74 20.24 -3.67
CA VAL A 226 -25.63 20.22 -2.21
C VAL A 226 -24.26 20.77 -1.84
N LYS A 227 -24.23 21.90 -1.14
CA LYS A 227 -23.03 22.43 -0.50
C LYS A 227 -22.99 21.92 0.93
N TYR A 228 -21.90 21.26 1.31
CA TYR A 228 -21.64 20.79 2.66
C TYR A 228 -20.35 21.42 3.20
N SER A 229 -20.38 21.87 4.44
CA SER A 229 -19.22 22.41 5.13
C SER A 229 -19.08 21.81 6.53
N TYR A 230 -17.85 21.47 6.91
CA TYR A 230 -17.49 21.14 8.28
C TYR A 230 -16.44 22.14 8.75
N THR A 231 -16.89 23.22 9.42
CA THR A 231 -16.03 24.35 9.81
C THR A 231 -15.81 24.46 11.31
N GLN A 232 -16.59 23.75 12.14
CA GLN A 232 -16.36 23.72 13.58
C GLN A 232 -15.26 22.70 13.90
N TRP A 233 -14.05 23.20 14.10
CA TRP A 233 -12.92 22.44 14.61
C TRP A 233 -12.45 23.11 15.90
N LYS A 234 -12.36 22.37 17.00
CA LYS A 234 -11.80 22.86 18.26
C LYS A 234 -10.43 22.24 18.50
N ILE A 235 -9.47 23.12 18.77
CA ILE A 235 -8.09 22.81 19.11
C ILE A 235 -8.07 22.17 20.49
N GLU A 236 -7.48 20.99 20.59
CA GLU A 236 -6.57 20.73 21.70
C GLU A 236 -5.17 20.51 21.10
N HIS A 237 -4.13 21.06 21.74
CA HIS A 237 -2.75 20.66 21.46
C HIS A 237 -2.68 19.14 21.48
N ILE A 238 -1.85 18.51 20.62
CA ILE A 238 -1.65 17.06 20.60
C ILE A 238 -1.47 16.56 22.05
N PRO A 239 -2.49 15.91 22.67
CA PRO A 239 -2.34 15.55 24.06
C PRO A 239 -1.29 14.45 24.11
N THR A 240 -0.31 14.60 24.99
CA THR A 240 0.73 13.58 25.20
C THR A 240 0.15 12.27 25.77
N LEU A 241 -1.13 12.26 26.15
CA LEU A 241 -1.85 11.14 26.77
C LEU A 241 -3.24 10.97 26.13
N LYS A 242 -3.74 9.72 26.11
CA LYS A 242 -5.04 9.35 25.53
C LYS A 242 -6.25 10.04 26.22
N SER A 243 -6.07 10.61 27.41
CA SER A 243 -7.09 11.36 28.15
C SER A 243 -7.05 12.84 27.71
N GLY A 244 -8.01 13.25 26.87
CA GLY A 244 -8.06 14.59 26.27
C GLY A 244 -8.63 14.60 24.85
N TYR A 245 -9.01 13.44 24.29
CA TYR A 245 -9.64 13.45 22.97
C TYR A 245 -11.03 14.10 23.01
N PRO A 246 -11.39 14.88 21.98
CA PRO A 246 -12.71 15.50 21.91
C PRO A 246 -13.79 14.41 21.87
N TYR A 247 -14.80 14.54 22.73
CA TYR A 247 -16.02 13.74 22.71
C TYR A 247 -16.97 14.14 21.55
N GLU A 248 -16.52 15.04 20.67
CA GLU A 248 -17.31 15.61 19.57
C GLU A 248 -17.36 14.63 18.40
N LYS A 249 -18.53 14.51 17.78
CA LYS A 249 -18.68 13.73 16.55
C LYS A 249 -18.00 14.45 15.39
N PHE A 250 -17.13 13.74 14.67
CA PHE A 250 -16.58 14.16 13.38
C PHE A 250 -17.68 14.23 12.29
N ALA A 251 -17.36 14.90 11.18
CA ALA A 251 -18.20 15.08 10.00
C ALA A 251 -19.01 13.83 9.58
N LYS A 252 -20.24 14.06 9.10
CA LYS A 252 -21.13 13.04 8.52
C LYS A 252 -21.97 13.68 7.41
N LEU A 253 -22.17 12.96 6.31
CA LEU A 253 -23.06 13.33 5.21
C LEU A 253 -23.56 12.07 4.50
N ILE A 254 -24.85 11.79 4.63
CA ILE A 254 -25.55 10.72 3.90
C ILE A 254 -26.71 11.37 3.13
N ILE A 255 -26.85 11.05 1.85
CA ILE A 255 -27.94 11.54 0.99
C ILE A 255 -28.63 10.34 0.35
N GLU A 256 -29.92 10.18 0.64
CA GLU A 256 -30.77 9.13 0.11
C GLU A 256 -31.88 9.72 -0.77
N GLU A 257 -32.05 9.16 -1.97
CA GLU A 257 -33.09 9.52 -2.93
C GLU A 257 -34.26 8.53 -2.80
N LYS A 258 -35.39 8.98 -2.25
CA LYS A 258 -36.57 8.13 -2.09
C LYS A 258 -37.32 7.97 -3.42
N GLY A 259 -37.73 6.74 -3.71
CA GLY A 259 -38.45 6.35 -4.95
C GLY A 259 -37.61 5.58 -5.97
N ARG A 260 -36.31 5.38 -5.72
CA ARG A 260 -35.37 4.69 -6.61
C ARG A 260 -35.35 3.17 -6.41
N SER A 261 -35.20 2.40 -7.50
CA SER A 261 -34.72 1.01 -7.43
C SER A 261 -33.19 0.98 -7.42
N GLU A 262 -32.59 0.43 -6.37
CA GLU A 262 -31.12 0.27 -6.31
C GLU A 262 -30.65 -0.75 -7.35
N ASN A 263 -29.82 -0.32 -8.30
CA ASN A 263 -29.08 -1.23 -9.17
C ASN A 263 -27.78 -1.63 -8.48
N ASP A 264 -27.73 -2.88 -8.00
CA ASP A 264 -26.57 -3.41 -7.30
C ASP A 264 -25.50 -3.94 -8.27
N TYR A 265 -24.83 -3.02 -8.97
CA TYR A 265 -23.73 -3.34 -9.90
C TYR A 265 -22.56 -4.05 -9.20
N GLU A 266 -22.38 -3.85 -7.90
CA GLU A 266 -21.38 -4.55 -7.10
C GLU A 266 -21.70 -6.03 -6.99
N LEU A 267 -22.94 -6.38 -6.60
CA LEU A 267 -23.38 -7.77 -6.55
C LEU A 267 -23.28 -8.46 -7.92
N TYR A 268 -23.77 -7.83 -8.99
CA TYR A 268 -23.70 -8.41 -10.33
C TYR A 268 -22.26 -8.63 -10.79
N SER A 269 -21.37 -7.65 -10.56
CA SER A 269 -19.96 -7.78 -10.91
C SER A 269 -19.26 -8.88 -10.10
N ILE A 270 -19.54 -9.00 -8.80
CA ILE A 270 -19.06 -10.12 -7.97
C ILE A 270 -19.52 -11.46 -8.55
N LEU A 271 -20.81 -11.62 -8.83
CA LEU A 271 -21.37 -12.88 -9.34
C LEU A 271 -20.73 -13.28 -10.67
N LEU A 272 -20.48 -12.32 -11.56
CA LEU A 272 -19.79 -12.57 -12.83
C LEU A 272 -18.32 -12.96 -12.63
N VAL A 273 -17.60 -12.32 -11.71
CA VAL A 273 -16.21 -12.72 -11.38
C VAL A 273 -16.19 -14.12 -10.78
N ILE A 274 -17.07 -14.43 -9.82
CA ILE A 274 -17.19 -15.76 -9.22
C ILE A 274 -17.53 -16.80 -10.29
N GLY A 275 -18.48 -16.51 -11.19
CA GLY A 275 -18.84 -17.38 -12.31
C GLY A 275 -17.64 -17.66 -13.21
N TYR A 276 -16.86 -16.65 -13.56
CA TYR A 276 -15.63 -16.83 -14.33
C TYR A 276 -14.58 -17.68 -13.58
N LEU A 277 -14.36 -17.41 -12.29
CA LEU A 277 -13.42 -18.16 -11.47
C LEU A 277 -13.86 -19.63 -11.35
N PHE A 278 -15.15 -19.89 -11.18
CA PHE A 278 -15.71 -21.24 -11.13
C PHE A 278 -15.50 -22.00 -12.44
N LEU A 279 -15.76 -21.37 -13.58
CA LEU A 279 -15.53 -21.96 -14.91
C LEU A 279 -14.05 -22.31 -15.18
N ASN A 280 -13.13 -21.66 -14.48
CA ASN A 280 -11.68 -21.85 -14.59
C ASN A 280 -11.05 -22.42 -13.31
N LEU A 281 -11.86 -22.97 -12.40
CA LEU A 281 -11.41 -23.43 -11.08
C LEU A 281 -10.32 -24.49 -11.17
N LYS A 282 -10.42 -25.39 -12.17
CA LYS A 282 -9.43 -26.45 -12.41
C LYS A 282 -8.04 -25.86 -12.67
N ASP A 283 -7.94 -24.78 -13.42
CA ASP A 283 -6.67 -24.15 -13.75
C ASP A 283 -6.12 -23.36 -12.55
N LEU A 284 -7.00 -22.71 -11.79
CA LEU A 284 -6.64 -22.01 -10.56
C LEU A 284 -6.05 -22.98 -9.52
N LEU A 285 -6.72 -24.11 -9.30
CA LEU A 285 -6.34 -25.14 -8.33
C LEU A 285 -5.30 -26.13 -8.84
N ASP A 286 -4.82 -25.99 -10.08
CA ASP A 286 -3.83 -26.91 -10.63
C ASP A 286 -2.54 -26.90 -9.79
N GLY A 287 -2.17 -28.10 -9.32
CA GLY A 287 -1.03 -28.33 -8.44
C GLY A 287 -1.20 -27.86 -7.00
N VAL A 288 -2.39 -27.45 -6.56
CA VAL A 288 -2.64 -27.03 -5.17
C VAL A 288 -2.92 -28.24 -4.28
N ASN A 289 -2.21 -28.35 -3.15
CA ASN A 289 -2.40 -29.39 -2.15
C ASN A 289 -3.76 -29.22 -1.44
N LYS A 290 -4.50 -30.33 -1.24
CA LYS A 290 -5.77 -30.34 -0.51
C LYS A 290 -5.66 -29.74 0.90
N ASN A 291 -4.59 -30.04 1.63
CA ASN A 291 -4.36 -29.51 2.98
C ASN A 291 -4.16 -28.00 2.98
N TYR A 292 -3.52 -27.46 1.93
CA TYR A 292 -3.39 -26.02 1.74
C TYR A 292 -4.75 -25.36 1.51
N LEU A 293 -5.62 -25.98 0.71
CA LEU A 293 -6.97 -25.46 0.47
C LEU A 293 -7.81 -25.46 1.73
N ILE A 294 -7.71 -26.51 2.57
CA ILE A 294 -8.38 -26.55 3.87
C ILE A 294 -7.89 -25.38 4.73
N LEU A 295 -6.57 -25.21 4.87
CA LEU A 295 -5.98 -24.11 5.64
C LEU A 295 -6.44 -22.73 5.13
N PHE A 296 -6.43 -22.54 3.81
CA PHE A 296 -6.86 -21.29 3.17
C PHE A 296 -8.35 -21.03 3.40
N SER A 297 -9.20 -22.05 3.24
CA SER A 297 -10.64 -21.95 3.50
C SER A 297 -10.96 -21.62 4.96
N LEU A 298 -10.26 -22.24 5.92
CA LEU A 298 -10.39 -21.93 7.35
C LEU A 298 -9.99 -20.48 7.65
N SER A 299 -8.95 -19.98 6.98
CA SER A 299 -8.52 -18.59 7.12
C SER A 299 -9.61 -17.63 6.61
N ILE A 300 -10.27 -17.94 5.49
CA ILE A 300 -11.39 -17.14 4.98
C ILE A 300 -12.58 -17.17 5.95
N VAL A 301 -12.94 -18.34 6.48
CA VAL A 301 -14.02 -18.46 7.47
C VAL A 301 -13.70 -17.63 8.72
N LEU A 302 -12.47 -17.68 9.22
CA LEU A 302 -12.05 -16.87 10.36
C LEU A 302 -12.03 -15.37 10.05
N CYS A 303 -11.73 -14.96 8.81
CA CYS A 303 -11.87 -13.55 8.41
C CYS A 303 -13.33 -13.10 8.45
N LEU A 304 -14.25 -13.95 8.01
CA LEU A 304 -15.69 -13.65 8.12
C LEU A 304 -16.09 -13.52 9.60
N ILE A 305 -15.66 -14.45 10.45
CA ILE A 305 -15.91 -14.39 11.90
C ILE A 305 -15.30 -13.13 12.53
N TYR A 306 -14.08 -12.76 12.12
CA TYR A 306 -13.39 -11.57 12.62
C TYR A 306 -14.15 -10.29 12.27
N ASN A 307 -14.73 -10.22 11.06
CA ASN A 307 -15.58 -9.11 10.64
C ASN A 307 -16.91 -9.04 11.42
N PHE A 308 -17.37 -10.15 12.03
CA PHE A 308 -18.53 -10.19 12.93
C PHE A 308 -18.17 -9.96 14.41
N ASP A 309 -17.11 -9.17 14.66
CA ASP A 309 -16.83 -8.51 15.95
C ASP A 309 -16.10 -9.32 17.04
N LEU A 310 -15.46 -10.44 16.67
CA LEU A 310 -14.54 -11.18 17.56
C LEU A 310 -13.08 -10.69 17.47
N SER A 311 -12.89 -9.44 17.06
CA SER A 311 -11.62 -8.85 16.59
C SER A 311 -10.47 -8.86 17.61
N GLN A 312 -10.79 -8.96 18.90
CA GLN A 312 -9.82 -8.90 20.01
C GLN A 312 -9.30 -10.27 20.48
N ASN A 313 -9.79 -11.38 19.92
CA ASN A 313 -9.44 -12.69 20.43
C ASN A 313 -7.98 -13.08 20.08
N ARG A 314 -7.12 -13.12 21.10
CA ARG A 314 -5.70 -13.52 21.01
C ARG A 314 -5.50 -14.88 20.34
N LEU A 315 -6.47 -15.80 20.44
CA LEU A 315 -6.41 -17.12 19.82
C LEU A 315 -6.46 -17.04 18.29
N ILE A 316 -7.24 -16.10 17.73
CA ILE A 316 -7.36 -15.93 16.27
C ILE A 316 -6.04 -15.39 15.71
N LYS A 317 -5.42 -14.42 16.40
CA LYS A 317 -4.08 -13.92 16.03
C LYS A 317 -3.02 -15.03 16.12
N LEU A 318 -3.03 -15.83 17.19
CA LEU A 318 -2.15 -16.99 17.33
C LEU A 318 -2.32 -17.97 16.16
N TYR A 319 -3.57 -18.27 15.78
CA TYR A 319 -3.86 -19.09 14.61
C TYR A 319 -3.27 -18.51 13.32
N ALA A 320 -3.34 -17.19 13.11
CA ALA A 320 -2.75 -16.55 11.94
C ALA A 320 -1.22 -16.68 11.89
N TYR A 321 -0.55 -16.50 13.04
CA TYR A 321 0.90 -16.72 13.13
C TYR A 321 1.27 -18.19 12.87
N LEU A 322 0.47 -19.13 13.36
CA LEU A 322 0.63 -20.56 13.05
C LEU A 322 0.40 -20.84 11.56
N CYS A 323 -0.58 -20.20 10.92
CA CYS A 323 -0.79 -20.30 9.48
C CYS A 323 0.43 -19.79 8.71
N LEU A 324 0.97 -18.62 9.05
CA LEU A 324 2.21 -18.12 8.45
C LEU A 324 3.37 -19.10 8.61
N LEU A 325 3.51 -19.71 9.79
CA LEU A 325 4.52 -20.74 10.03
C LEU A 325 4.30 -21.98 9.15
N THR A 326 3.07 -22.47 9.03
CA THR A 326 2.77 -23.62 8.15
C THR A 326 3.01 -23.32 6.68
N ILE A 327 2.67 -22.10 6.21
CA ILE A 327 2.99 -21.63 4.86
C ILE A 327 4.50 -21.66 4.65
N PHE A 328 5.26 -21.11 5.60
CA PHE A 328 6.71 -21.05 5.56
C PHE A 328 7.36 -22.45 5.49
N LEU A 329 6.93 -23.37 6.36
CA LEU A 329 7.51 -24.70 6.47
C LEU A 329 7.12 -25.62 5.29
N PHE A 330 5.84 -25.68 4.92
CA PHE A 330 5.34 -26.74 4.04
C PHE A 330 5.00 -26.27 2.62
N PHE A 331 4.50 -25.04 2.47
CA PHE A 331 3.85 -24.63 1.22
C PHE A 331 4.68 -23.68 0.36
N ASN A 332 5.64 -22.98 0.95
CA ASN A 332 6.50 -22.00 0.30
C ASN A 332 7.27 -22.55 -0.92
N ASN A 333 7.73 -23.80 -0.86
CA ASN A 333 8.46 -24.45 -1.95
C ASN A 333 7.61 -25.42 -2.79
N SER A 334 6.30 -25.42 -2.59
CA SER A 334 5.40 -26.33 -3.28
C SER A 334 4.81 -25.69 -4.54
N LYS A 335 4.11 -26.48 -5.36
CA LYS A 335 3.34 -25.95 -6.50
C LYS A 335 2.23 -24.97 -6.05
N THR A 336 1.87 -24.93 -4.77
CA THR A 336 0.87 -24.01 -4.21
C THR A 336 1.38 -22.58 -4.02
N ALA A 337 2.69 -22.34 -4.16
CA ALA A 337 3.31 -21.07 -3.77
C ALA A 337 2.74 -19.82 -4.46
N HIS A 338 2.08 -19.99 -5.61
CA HIS A 338 1.40 -18.91 -6.33
C HIS A 338 0.19 -18.33 -5.57
N LEU A 339 -0.41 -19.08 -4.63
CA LEU A 339 -1.49 -18.59 -3.76
C LEU A 339 -0.99 -18.02 -2.43
N ASN A 340 0.29 -18.21 -2.09
CA ASN A 340 0.83 -17.77 -0.80
C ASN A 340 0.66 -16.28 -0.58
N PHE A 341 0.91 -15.46 -1.60
CA PHE A 341 0.70 -14.02 -1.51
C PHE A 341 -0.75 -13.68 -1.10
N LEU A 342 -1.74 -14.32 -1.72
CA LEU A 342 -3.14 -14.08 -1.42
C LEU A 342 -3.48 -14.52 0.01
N HIS A 343 -2.98 -15.68 0.44
CA HIS A 343 -3.20 -16.19 1.79
C HIS A 343 -2.55 -15.28 2.84
N ILE A 344 -1.30 -14.86 2.62
CA ILE A 344 -0.59 -13.91 3.48
C ILE A 344 -1.34 -12.59 3.53
N PHE A 345 -1.83 -12.09 2.38
CA PHE A 345 -2.62 -10.86 2.32
C PHE A 345 -3.89 -10.95 3.15
N VAL A 346 -4.63 -12.06 3.08
CA VAL A 346 -5.83 -12.31 3.90
C VAL A 346 -5.49 -12.34 5.40
N LEU A 347 -4.44 -13.09 5.79
CA LEU A 347 -4.01 -13.19 7.18
C LEU A 347 -3.62 -11.82 7.75
N LEU A 348 -2.84 -11.03 6.98
CA LEU A 348 -2.43 -9.70 7.40
C LEU A 348 -3.62 -8.74 7.43
N SER A 349 -4.42 -8.68 6.37
CA SER A 349 -5.50 -7.69 6.22
C SER A 349 -6.64 -7.79 7.24
N PHE A 350 -6.90 -9.00 7.74
CA PHE A 350 -8.10 -9.28 8.52
C PHE A 350 -7.82 -9.94 9.87
N ILE A 351 -6.72 -10.68 10.04
CA ILE A 351 -6.52 -11.46 11.27
C ILE A 351 -5.41 -10.88 12.15
N ILE A 352 -4.29 -10.46 11.54
CA ILE A 352 -3.11 -10.01 12.28
C ILE A 352 -3.21 -8.52 12.66
N ILE A 353 -3.82 -7.70 11.81
CA ILE A 353 -3.94 -6.26 12.07
C ILE A 353 -5.07 -6.03 13.08
N ASP A 354 -4.74 -5.26 14.11
CA ASP A 354 -5.67 -4.90 15.16
C ASP A 354 -6.71 -3.91 14.65
N TYR A 355 -7.97 -4.16 15.01
CA TYR A 355 -9.01 -3.16 14.94
C TYR A 355 -8.61 -1.91 15.75
N PRO A 356 -8.82 -0.68 15.26
CA PRO A 356 -9.50 -0.27 14.02
C PRO A 356 -8.58 -0.09 12.81
N TRP A 357 -7.27 -0.34 12.95
CA TRP A 357 -6.26 -0.07 11.91
C TRP A 357 -6.50 -0.86 10.62
N ASN A 358 -7.23 -1.98 10.72
CA ASN A 358 -7.66 -2.74 9.56
C ASN A 358 -8.68 -1.97 8.69
N ASN A 359 -9.39 -0.96 9.21
CA ASN A 359 -10.47 -0.25 8.54
C ASN A 359 -10.15 1.21 8.19
N PHE A 360 -9.01 1.76 8.63
CA PHE A 360 -8.59 3.11 8.24
C PHE A 360 -8.13 3.14 6.80
N ASP A 361 -8.98 3.64 5.91
CA ASP A 361 -8.68 3.69 4.49
C ASP A 361 -7.81 4.90 4.13
N LEU A 362 -8.03 6.06 4.76
CA LEU A 362 -7.20 7.25 4.61
C LEU A 362 -6.21 7.38 5.77
N ILE A 363 -4.97 7.76 5.46
CA ILE A 363 -3.96 8.10 6.46
C ILE A 363 -3.41 9.49 6.14
N VAL A 364 -3.89 10.50 6.87
CA VAL A 364 -3.33 11.85 6.88
C VAL A 364 -1.96 11.78 7.54
N LYS A 365 -0.90 12.10 6.78
CA LYS A 365 0.47 11.99 7.25
C LYS A 365 0.76 13.01 8.36
N PRO A 366 1.67 12.72 9.30
CA PRO A 366 2.07 13.71 10.29
C PRO A 366 2.81 14.88 9.63
N GLY A 367 2.55 16.08 10.15
CA GLY A 367 3.26 17.30 9.75
C GLY A 367 4.77 17.18 9.95
N GLY A 368 5.55 17.74 9.04
CA GLY A 368 7.01 17.76 9.09
C GLY A 368 7.73 16.44 8.88
N SER A 369 7.00 15.39 8.52
CA SER A 369 7.59 14.08 8.26
C SER A 369 8.11 13.95 6.82
N ASP A 370 9.11 13.08 6.64
CA ASP A 370 9.55 12.65 5.31
C ASP A 370 8.37 12.09 4.49
N SER A 371 7.44 11.39 5.16
CA SER A 371 6.27 10.79 4.50
C SER A 371 5.38 11.84 3.84
N LEU A 372 5.06 12.94 4.52
CA LEU A 372 4.29 14.04 3.94
C LEU A 372 5.02 14.70 2.76
N THR A 373 6.34 14.81 2.86
CA THR A 373 7.14 15.40 1.78
C THR A 373 7.06 14.57 0.49
N TYR A 374 7.14 13.24 0.60
CA TYR A 374 7.01 12.36 -0.57
C TYR A 374 5.58 12.32 -1.13
N GLU A 375 4.57 12.31 -0.26
CA GLU A 375 3.15 12.44 -0.65
C GLU A 375 2.90 13.72 -1.43
N ASN A 376 3.41 14.85 -0.92
CA ASN A 376 3.33 16.13 -1.61
C ASN A 376 3.98 16.09 -3.00
N GLN A 377 5.17 15.48 -3.12
CA GLN A 377 5.85 15.35 -4.41
C GLN A 377 5.03 14.49 -5.39
N ALA A 378 4.44 13.39 -4.94
CA ALA A 378 3.57 12.57 -5.78
C ALA A 378 2.29 13.31 -6.20
N ARG A 379 1.71 14.11 -5.31
CA ARG A 379 0.53 14.93 -5.57
C ARG A 379 0.81 16.07 -6.55
N LEU A 380 1.95 16.75 -6.46
CA LEU A 380 2.36 17.75 -7.45
C LEU A 380 2.51 17.17 -8.87
N ILE A 381 2.92 15.90 -9.00
CA ILE A 381 2.94 15.19 -10.30
C ILE A 381 1.50 15.03 -10.84
N LEU A 382 0.53 14.68 -9.99
CA LEU A 382 -0.89 14.60 -10.35
C LEU A 382 -1.45 15.98 -10.75
N GLU A 383 -1.01 17.03 -10.08
CA GLU A 383 -1.50 18.39 -10.28
C GLU A 383 -1.01 19.03 -11.57
N GLY A 384 0.17 18.64 -12.07
CA GLY A 384 0.65 19.05 -13.38
C GLY A 384 2.14 19.38 -13.44
N ASP A 385 2.88 19.28 -12.33
CA ASP A 385 4.31 19.61 -12.28
C ASP A 385 5.20 18.58 -13.01
N GLY A 386 4.58 17.57 -13.64
CA GLY A 386 5.25 16.60 -14.49
C GLY A 386 6.36 15.83 -13.75
N LEU A 387 7.51 15.64 -14.39
CA LEU A 387 8.63 14.93 -13.77
C LEU A 387 9.31 15.72 -12.64
N ARG A 388 9.09 17.03 -12.52
CA ARG A 388 9.73 17.86 -11.49
C ARG A 388 9.20 17.54 -10.09
N GLY A 389 7.90 17.32 -9.95
CA GLY A 389 7.26 16.93 -8.68
C GLY A 389 7.68 17.82 -7.50
N GLY A 390 7.75 19.12 -7.72
CA GLY A 390 8.09 20.16 -6.75
C GLY A 390 9.57 20.45 -6.56
N ALA A 391 10.50 19.66 -7.13
CA ALA A 391 11.93 19.85 -6.89
C ALA A 391 12.70 20.06 -8.19
N LYS A 392 13.44 21.18 -8.32
CA LYS A 392 14.34 21.42 -9.46
C LYS A 392 15.59 20.54 -9.38
N VAL A 393 16.11 20.36 -8.18
CA VAL A 393 17.20 19.45 -7.85
C VAL A 393 16.69 18.50 -6.77
N PHE A 394 16.97 17.21 -6.92
CA PHE A 394 16.60 16.26 -5.88
C PHE A 394 17.36 16.56 -4.58
N LEU A 395 16.60 16.71 -3.49
CA LEU A 395 17.13 16.75 -2.12
C LEU A 395 16.86 15.42 -1.40
N TYR A 396 15.68 14.86 -1.64
CA TYR A 396 15.20 13.58 -1.13
C TYR A 396 15.45 12.46 -2.14
N SER A 397 15.12 11.22 -1.76
CA SER A 397 15.28 10.05 -2.65
C SER A 397 14.60 10.27 -4.01
N PRO A 398 15.35 10.22 -5.13
CA PRO A 398 14.86 10.67 -6.43
C PRO A 398 13.75 9.76 -7.00
N GLY A 399 13.84 8.44 -6.76
CA GLY A 399 12.89 7.48 -7.30
C GLY A 399 11.57 7.39 -6.54
N TYR A 400 11.54 7.81 -5.27
CA TYR A 400 10.43 7.43 -4.39
C TYR A 400 9.11 8.13 -4.74
N ARG A 401 9.14 9.41 -5.11
CA ARG A 401 7.95 10.16 -5.54
C ARG A 401 7.22 9.53 -6.73
N TYR A 402 7.97 9.01 -7.71
CA TYR A 402 7.38 8.39 -8.89
C TYR A 402 6.80 7.02 -8.55
N PHE A 403 7.48 6.28 -7.68
CA PHE A 403 6.96 5.01 -7.16
C PHE A 403 5.66 5.24 -6.39
N LEU A 404 5.63 6.25 -5.52
CA LEU A 404 4.46 6.63 -4.74
C LEU A 404 3.29 7.07 -5.65
N TYR A 405 3.56 7.93 -6.64
CA TYR A 405 2.59 8.33 -7.66
C TYR A 405 1.99 7.12 -8.39
N LEU A 406 2.82 6.15 -8.80
CA LEU A 406 2.34 4.91 -9.44
C LEU A 406 1.51 4.04 -8.49
N LEU A 407 1.88 3.96 -7.21
CA LEU A 407 1.05 3.26 -6.22
C LEU A 407 -0.32 3.93 -6.10
N HIS A 408 -0.39 5.25 -6.01
CA HIS A 408 -1.67 5.94 -5.94
C HIS A 408 -2.50 5.84 -7.22
N ILE A 409 -1.90 5.75 -8.41
CA ILE A 409 -2.66 5.40 -9.62
C ILE A 409 -3.32 4.03 -9.48
N ILE A 410 -2.63 3.06 -8.89
CA ILE A 410 -3.11 1.67 -8.78
C ILE A 410 -4.17 1.53 -7.67
N PHE A 411 -4.00 2.22 -6.55
CA PHE A 411 -4.78 1.99 -5.32
C PHE A 411 -5.62 3.18 -4.86
N GLY A 412 -5.44 4.36 -5.45
CA GLY A 412 -6.17 5.58 -5.11
C GLY A 412 -5.54 6.34 -3.94
N ASP A 413 -6.32 7.24 -3.33
CA ASP A 413 -5.90 7.98 -2.12
C ASP A 413 -5.94 7.10 -0.86
N PHE A 414 -6.61 5.96 -0.93
CA PHE A 414 -6.78 5.05 0.19
C PHE A 414 -5.53 4.19 0.40
N TRP A 415 -4.78 4.50 1.45
CA TRP A 415 -3.43 4.01 1.68
C TRP A 415 -3.38 2.61 2.29
N ASN A 416 -4.48 2.15 2.91
CA ASN A 416 -4.50 0.91 3.68
C ASN A 416 -4.14 -0.32 2.85
N VAL A 417 -4.83 -0.47 1.71
CA VAL A 417 -4.64 -1.61 0.82
C VAL A 417 -3.21 -1.64 0.26
N VAL A 418 -2.62 -0.47 0.00
CA VAL A 418 -1.26 -0.32 -0.53
C VAL A 418 -0.24 -0.96 0.41
N TRP A 419 -0.21 -0.56 1.68
CA TRP A 419 0.85 -1.00 2.58
C TRP A 419 0.68 -2.47 2.97
N ILE A 420 -0.54 -2.97 3.13
CA ILE A 420 -0.78 -4.39 3.40
C ILE A 420 -0.30 -5.22 2.20
N THR A 421 -0.50 -4.72 0.99
CA THR A 421 0.02 -5.34 -0.23
C THR A 421 1.55 -5.38 -0.24
N ILE A 422 2.21 -4.25 0.05
CA ILE A 422 3.68 -4.17 0.09
C ILE A 422 4.24 -5.09 1.19
N LEU A 423 3.65 -5.10 2.39
CA LEU A 423 4.05 -5.98 3.48
C LEU A 423 3.86 -7.46 3.11
N SER A 424 2.73 -7.81 2.50
CA SER A 424 2.44 -9.16 2.02
C SER A 424 3.42 -9.61 0.93
N LEU A 425 3.79 -8.70 0.03
CA LEU A 425 4.83 -8.94 -0.98
C LEU A 425 6.19 -9.18 -0.30
N CYS A 426 6.59 -8.36 0.67
CA CYS A 426 7.82 -8.55 1.43
C CYS A 426 7.85 -9.93 2.10
N VAL A 427 6.81 -10.29 2.87
CA VAL A 427 6.73 -11.60 3.54
C VAL A 427 6.77 -12.74 2.53
N ASN A 428 5.99 -12.66 1.45
CA ASN A 428 5.96 -13.68 0.40
C ASN A 428 7.33 -13.86 -0.27
N PHE A 429 8.03 -12.78 -0.61
CA PHE A 429 9.35 -12.89 -1.23
C PHE A 429 10.48 -13.21 -0.23
N ILE A 430 10.34 -12.89 1.06
CA ILE A 430 11.24 -13.41 2.11
C ILE A 430 11.11 -14.93 2.13
N PHE A 431 9.89 -15.45 2.18
CA PHE A 431 9.65 -16.88 2.12
C PHE A 431 10.27 -17.47 0.85
N LEU A 432 9.95 -16.96 -0.34
CA LEU A 432 10.46 -17.51 -1.60
C LEU A 432 11.99 -17.45 -1.76
N ASN A 433 12.67 -16.50 -1.11
CA ASN A 433 14.13 -16.37 -1.13
C ASN A 433 14.83 -17.14 0.01
N SER A 434 14.13 -17.42 1.10
CA SER A 434 14.69 -18.13 2.24
C SER A 434 15.06 -19.57 1.87
N TYR A 435 16.16 -20.04 2.44
CA TYR A 435 16.45 -21.47 2.40
C TYR A 435 15.43 -22.24 3.24
N LYS A 436 15.10 -23.46 2.81
CA LYS A 436 14.12 -24.33 3.50
C LYS A 436 14.41 -24.37 5.00
N TYR A 437 13.40 -24.04 5.79
CA TYR A 437 13.42 -24.08 7.25
C TYR A 437 14.45 -23.16 7.91
N ASN A 438 14.72 -21.98 7.35
CA ASN A 438 15.58 -21.00 8.01
C ASN A 438 14.83 -20.23 9.12
N PRO A 439 14.98 -20.56 10.42
CA PRO A 439 14.32 -19.86 11.52
C PRO A 439 14.64 -18.37 11.54
N LEU A 440 15.80 -17.92 11.06
CA LEU A 440 16.13 -16.49 11.02
C LEU A 440 15.17 -15.72 10.12
N SER A 441 14.82 -16.28 8.96
CA SER A 441 13.88 -15.65 8.04
C SER A 441 12.48 -15.56 8.66
N PHE A 442 12.05 -16.59 9.41
CA PHE A 442 10.75 -16.55 10.09
C PHE A 442 10.73 -15.58 11.28
N LEU A 443 11.79 -15.56 12.10
CA LEU A 443 11.94 -14.57 13.18
C LEU A 443 11.93 -13.14 12.62
N PHE A 444 12.60 -12.91 11.49
CA PHE A 444 12.54 -11.61 10.82
C PHE A 444 11.14 -11.28 10.32
N VAL A 445 10.36 -12.25 9.82
CA VAL A 445 8.95 -12.01 9.47
C VAL A 445 8.12 -11.63 10.69
N LEU A 446 8.32 -12.28 11.85
CA LEU A 446 7.66 -11.88 13.11
C LEU A 446 8.05 -10.46 13.53
N PHE A 447 9.32 -10.10 13.38
CA PHE A 447 9.78 -8.72 13.60
C PHE A 447 9.09 -7.75 12.63
N LEU A 448 9.03 -8.08 11.35
CA LEU A 448 8.50 -7.22 10.29
C LEU A 448 7.01 -6.91 10.46
N ILE A 449 6.22 -7.89 10.90
CA ILE A 449 4.76 -7.76 11.07
C ILE A 449 4.35 -7.18 12.43
N SER A 450 5.32 -6.96 13.33
CA SER A 450 5.06 -6.31 14.62
C SER A 450 4.54 -4.88 14.44
N ASP A 451 3.69 -4.41 15.36
CA ASP A 451 3.03 -3.10 15.24
C ASP A 451 4.02 -1.94 15.01
N ASN A 452 5.13 -1.93 15.76
CA ASN A 452 6.15 -0.88 15.68
C ASN A 452 6.86 -0.84 14.33
N VAL A 453 7.16 -2.01 13.73
CA VAL A 453 7.78 -2.08 12.41
C VAL A 453 6.76 -1.84 11.30
N ARG A 454 5.54 -2.35 11.48
CA ARG A 454 4.42 -2.18 10.55
C ARG A 454 4.04 -0.72 10.38
N ASN A 455 4.14 0.10 11.42
CA ASN A 455 3.91 1.54 11.33
C ASN A 455 4.75 2.22 10.24
N ILE A 456 5.96 1.72 9.96
CA ILE A 456 6.82 2.23 8.87
C ILE A 456 6.18 1.98 7.49
N PHE A 457 5.51 0.84 7.32
CA PHE A 457 4.75 0.52 6.11
C PHE A 457 3.49 1.39 6.02
N LEU A 458 2.76 1.55 7.12
CA LEU A 458 1.57 2.40 7.23
C LEU A 458 1.86 3.85 6.85
N TYR A 459 2.96 4.42 7.34
CA TYR A 459 3.34 5.78 6.96
C TYR A 459 3.82 5.90 5.51
N GLY A 460 4.07 4.79 4.82
CA GLY A 460 4.56 4.82 3.44
C GLY A 460 6.00 5.35 3.40
N MET A 461 6.88 4.81 4.23
CA MET A 461 8.31 5.14 4.17
C MET A 461 8.99 4.42 3.01
N SER A 462 9.98 5.07 2.40
CA SER A 462 10.70 4.59 1.22
C SER A 462 11.37 3.22 1.40
N GLU A 463 11.76 2.88 2.63
CA GLU A 463 12.38 1.61 3.01
C GLU A 463 11.50 0.40 2.70
N ALA A 464 10.18 0.51 2.94
CA ALA A 464 9.24 -0.58 2.69
C ALA A 464 9.18 -0.94 1.20
N SER A 465 9.06 0.09 0.36
CA SER A 465 9.01 -0.05 -1.10
C SER A 465 10.33 -0.60 -1.65
N SER A 466 11.45 -0.05 -1.18
CA SER A 466 12.78 -0.51 -1.58
C SER A 466 13.05 -1.96 -1.17
N LEU A 467 12.62 -2.38 0.03
CA LEU A 467 12.74 -3.75 0.50
C LEU A 467 12.02 -4.73 -0.44
N ALA A 468 10.77 -4.44 -0.79
CA ALA A 468 9.99 -5.26 -1.72
C ALA A 468 10.72 -5.43 -3.06
N LEU A 469 11.24 -4.33 -3.62
CA LEU A 469 11.98 -4.34 -4.89
C LEU A 469 13.26 -5.18 -4.82
N PHE A 470 14.01 -5.11 -3.71
CA PHE A 470 15.21 -5.93 -3.55
C PHE A 470 14.90 -7.41 -3.39
N LEU A 471 13.86 -7.75 -2.63
CA LEU A 471 13.42 -9.14 -2.49
C LEU A 471 12.96 -9.73 -3.83
N ILE A 472 12.22 -8.97 -4.63
CA ILE A 472 11.83 -9.35 -6.00
C ILE A 472 13.08 -9.52 -6.89
N SER A 473 14.02 -8.58 -6.82
CA SER A 473 15.28 -8.64 -7.57
C SER A 473 16.05 -9.93 -7.28
N ILE A 474 16.30 -10.22 -5.99
CA ILE A 474 17.02 -11.42 -5.54
C ILE A 474 16.33 -12.68 -6.06
N TYR A 475 15.00 -12.76 -5.92
CA TYR A 475 14.22 -13.88 -6.40
C TYR A 475 14.39 -14.11 -7.92
N LEU A 476 14.30 -13.04 -8.70
CA LEU A 476 14.43 -13.10 -10.16
C LEU A 476 15.85 -13.49 -10.60
N ILE A 477 16.88 -12.95 -9.95
CA ILE A 477 18.28 -13.31 -10.21
C ILE A 477 18.49 -14.81 -9.91
N ASN A 478 18.02 -15.29 -8.76
CA ASN A 478 18.09 -16.70 -8.36
C ASN A 478 17.32 -17.64 -9.31
N LYS A 479 16.29 -17.14 -10.00
CA LYS A 479 15.53 -17.88 -11.04
C LYS A 479 16.09 -17.70 -12.45
N ASN A 480 17.34 -17.26 -12.60
CA ASN A 480 18.01 -17.00 -13.88
C ASN A 480 17.33 -15.93 -14.76
N LYS A 481 16.47 -15.08 -14.19
CA LYS A 481 15.85 -13.92 -14.86
C LYS A 481 16.64 -12.65 -14.57
N VAL A 482 17.96 -12.71 -14.78
CA VAL A 482 18.94 -11.73 -14.31
C VAL A 482 18.68 -10.32 -14.82
N PHE A 483 18.24 -10.16 -16.07
CA PHE A 483 17.93 -8.83 -16.63
C PHE A 483 16.80 -8.13 -15.88
N SER A 484 15.67 -8.80 -15.67
CA SER A 484 14.55 -8.26 -14.90
C SER A 484 14.95 -7.98 -13.45
N GLY A 485 15.71 -8.89 -12.83
CA GLY A 485 16.21 -8.68 -11.47
C GLY A 485 17.06 -7.41 -11.34
N ILE A 486 17.96 -7.16 -12.28
CA ILE A 486 18.81 -5.95 -12.26
C ILE A 486 18.01 -4.66 -12.45
N ILE A 487 16.94 -4.68 -13.25
CA ILE A 487 16.03 -3.53 -13.37
C ILE A 487 15.38 -3.24 -12.00
N PHE A 488 14.81 -4.25 -11.34
CA PHE A 488 14.20 -4.07 -10.02
C PHE A 488 15.21 -3.63 -8.96
N MET A 489 16.45 -4.11 -9.03
CA MET A 489 17.54 -3.65 -8.17
C MET A 489 17.85 -2.16 -8.40
N GLY A 490 17.95 -1.74 -9.66
CA GLY A 490 18.18 -0.32 -10.01
C GLY A 490 17.06 0.58 -9.52
N LEU A 491 15.80 0.17 -9.68
CA LEU A 491 14.65 0.88 -9.13
C LEU A 491 14.70 0.97 -7.59
N GLY A 492 15.09 -0.12 -6.91
CA GLY A 492 15.31 -0.11 -5.46
C GLY A 492 16.36 0.92 -5.03
N VAL A 493 17.49 0.99 -5.74
CA VAL A 493 18.55 1.99 -5.47
C VAL A 493 18.06 3.41 -5.74
N LEU A 494 17.24 3.65 -6.76
CA LEU A 494 16.65 4.97 -7.00
C LEU A 494 15.74 5.43 -5.85
N ILE A 495 15.02 4.50 -5.22
CA ILE A 495 14.18 4.78 -4.05
C ILE A 495 15.03 4.95 -2.78
N ARG A 496 16.10 4.17 -2.63
CA ARG A 496 17.03 4.23 -1.49
C ARG A 496 18.49 4.23 -1.95
N PRO A 497 19.07 5.40 -2.31
CA PRO A 497 20.44 5.46 -2.86
C PRO A 497 21.51 4.89 -1.93
N GLU A 498 21.27 4.92 -0.62
CA GLU A 498 22.07 4.27 0.43
C GLU A 498 22.33 2.77 0.19
N THR A 499 21.48 2.12 -0.58
CA THR A 499 21.64 0.69 -0.90
C THR A 499 22.53 0.46 -2.13
N GLY A 500 23.17 1.52 -2.66
CA GLY A 500 24.06 1.45 -3.83
C GLY A 500 25.24 0.49 -3.66
N PHE A 501 25.89 0.46 -2.47
CA PHE A 501 26.99 -0.47 -2.20
C PHE A 501 26.56 -1.94 -2.26
N TYR A 502 25.35 -2.23 -1.76
CA TYR A 502 24.73 -3.54 -1.90
C TYR A 502 24.59 -3.91 -3.39
N ALA A 503 24.04 -3.01 -4.20
CA ALA A 503 23.81 -3.27 -5.62
C ALA A 503 25.12 -3.48 -6.40
N LEU A 504 26.15 -2.70 -6.10
CA LEU A 504 27.48 -2.87 -6.69
C LEU A 504 28.09 -4.24 -6.33
N LEU A 505 27.96 -4.68 -5.08
CA LEU A 505 28.43 -6.01 -4.68
C LEU A 505 27.67 -7.12 -5.42
N VAL A 506 26.34 -7.00 -5.56
CA VAL A 506 25.53 -7.97 -6.32
C VAL A 506 26.00 -8.05 -7.77
N LEU A 507 26.27 -6.90 -8.42
CA LEU A 507 26.81 -6.86 -9.78
C LEU A 507 28.19 -7.51 -9.88
N PHE A 508 29.07 -7.25 -8.89
CA PHE A 508 30.40 -7.82 -8.84
C PHE A 508 30.38 -9.35 -8.66
N LEU A 509 29.59 -9.85 -7.69
CA LEU A 509 29.45 -11.28 -7.43
C LEU A 509 28.88 -12.04 -8.64
N ASN A 510 27.97 -11.40 -9.38
CA ASN A 510 27.34 -12.00 -10.55
C ASN A 510 28.06 -11.73 -11.87
N ARG A 511 29.22 -11.03 -11.88
CA ARG A 511 29.90 -10.55 -13.11
C ARG A 511 30.07 -11.57 -14.24
N LYS A 512 30.26 -12.84 -13.91
CA LYS A 512 30.40 -13.94 -14.89
C LYS A 512 29.09 -14.24 -15.64
N ASN A 513 27.95 -13.97 -15.01
CA ASN A 513 26.61 -14.22 -15.54
C ASN A 513 25.98 -12.97 -16.17
N LEU A 514 26.59 -11.79 -15.96
CA LEU A 514 26.08 -10.52 -16.47
C LEU A 514 26.53 -10.28 -17.90
N LYS A 515 25.61 -9.80 -18.72
CA LYS A 515 25.90 -9.31 -20.07
C LYS A 515 26.02 -7.79 -20.03
N LEU A 516 26.67 -7.20 -21.04
CA LEU A 516 26.82 -5.74 -21.16
C LEU A 516 25.48 -4.99 -21.02
N ARG A 517 24.41 -5.51 -21.64
CA ARG A 517 23.06 -4.95 -21.52
C ARG A 517 22.56 -4.79 -20.08
N ASN A 518 23.00 -5.65 -19.16
CA ASN A 518 22.60 -5.60 -17.76
C ASN A 518 23.25 -4.40 -17.05
N TYR A 519 24.54 -4.17 -17.30
CA TYR A 519 25.26 -3.00 -16.80
C TYR A 519 24.68 -1.71 -17.38
N ILE A 520 24.40 -1.69 -18.70
CA ILE A 520 23.77 -0.55 -19.36
C ILE A 520 22.40 -0.27 -18.75
N SER A 521 21.55 -1.27 -18.54
CA SER A 521 20.22 -1.07 -17.95
C SER A 521 20.27 -0.54 -16.51
N PHE A 522 21.25 -0.98 -15.72
CA PHE A 522 21.42 -0.49 -14.36
C PHE A 522 21.95 0.94 -14.36
N GLY A 523 23.01 1.21 -15.13
CA GLY A 523 23.59 2.54 -15.26
C GLY A 523 22.63 3.57 -15.84
N SER A 524 21.82 3.20 -16.84
CA SER A 524 20.84 4.10 -17.45
C SER A 524 19.78 4.54 -16.43
N LEU A 525 19.34 3.65 -15.53
CA LEU A 525 18.41 4.01 -14.47
C LEU A 525 19.04 5.02 -13.50
N LEU A 526 20.29 4.79 -13.08
CA LEU A 526 20.99 5.67 -12.14
C LEU A 526 21.41 7.02 -12.73
N ILE A 527 21.40 7.16 -14.05
CA ILE A 527 21.65 8.43 -14.75
C ILE A 527 20.39 9.31 -14.81
N LEU A 528 19.19 8.74 -14.67
CA LEU A 528 17.93 9.50 -14.75
C LEU A 528 17.89 10.70 -13.76
N PRO A 529 18.32 10.56 -12.49
CA PRO A 529 18.28 11.69 -11.58
C PRO A 529 19.25 12.80 -11.97
N LEU A 530 20.42 12.45 -12.53
CA LEU A 530 21.36 13.43 -13.08
C LEU A 530 20.73 14.23 -14.23
N LEU A 531 20.08 13.54 -15.17
CA LEU A 531 19.42 14.19 -16.31
C LEU A 531 18.32 15.16 -15.85
N HIS A 532 17.54 14.75 -14.85
CA HIS A 532 16.54 15.63 -14.23
C HIS A 532 17.19 16.86 -13.60
N ASN A 533 18.22 16.68 -12.76
CA ASN A 533 18.88 17.79 -12.05
C ASN A 533 19.56 18.77 -13.01
N LEU A 534 20.13 18.28 -14.12
CA LEU A 534 20.66 19.14 -15.18
C LEU A 534 19.55 19.89 -15.92
N TYR A 535 18.46 19.21 -16.28
CA TYR A 535 17.36 19.80 -17.06
C TYR A 535 16.56 20.85 -16.27
N PHE A 536 16.20 20.55 -15.01
CA PHE A 536 15.34 21.43 -14.20
C PHE A 536 16.11 22.37 -13.27
N GLY A 537 17.31 21.98 -12.85
CA GLY A 537 18.08 22.68 -11.82
C GLY A 537 19.43 23.24 -12.26
N ASN A 538 19.93 22.88 -13.45
CA ASN A 538 21.28 23.19 -13.93
C ASN A 538 22.41 22.73 -12.97
N GLU A 539 22.17 21.68 -12.17
CA GLU A 539 23.16 21.17 -11.21
C GLU A 539 23.61 19.75 -11.54
N PHE A 540 24.93 19.51 -11.46
CA PHE A 540 25.52 18.19 -11.68
C PHE A 540 25.50 17.36 -10.38
N VAL A 541 24.33 16.80 -10.06
CA VAL A 541 24.14 15.95 -8.89
C VAL A 541 23.59 14.60 -9.33
N VAL A 542 24.32 13.51 -9.10
CA VAL A 542 23.98 12.18 -9.61
C VAL A 542 22.91 11.49 -8.77
N LEU A 543 23.11 11.42 -7.45
CA LEU A 543 22.15 10.86 -6.51
C LEU A 543 22.19 11.68 -5.23
N THR A 544 21.03 11.93 -4.64
CA THR A 544 20.88 12.55 -3.33
C THR A 544 20.19 11.58 -2.39
N SER A 545 20.73 11.44 -1.19
CA SER A 545 20.06 10.77 -0.08
C SER A 545 20.39 11.47 1.23
N GLY A 546 19.79 10.99 2.32
CA GLY A 546 20.09 11.46 3.67
C GLY A 546 21.58 11.41 4.03
N TRP A 547 22.40 10.63 3.31
CA TRP A 547 23.86 10.60 3.47
C TRP A 547 24.55 11.91 3.10
N ASN A 548 24.04 12.61 2.09
CA ASN A 548 24.62 13.89 1.67
C ASN A 548 24.06 15.07 2.48
N TYR A 549 23.20 14.81 3.46
CA TYR A 549 22.59 15.83 4.29
C TYR A 549 23.30 15.90 5.65
N GLY A 550 24.18 16.90 5.83
CA GLY A 550 25.06 17.01 6.99
C GLY A 550 24.35 17.01 8.35
N ARG A 551 23.06 17.36 8.41
CA ARG A 551 22.25 17.33 9.64
C ARG A 551 22.02 15.91 10.19
N ASN A 552 22.17 14.88 9.36
CA ASN A 552 21.96 13.48 9.76
C ASN A 552 23.27 12.78 10.18
N LEU A 553 24.42 13.46 10.09
CA LEU A 553 25.70 12.91 10.54
C LEU A 553 25.70 12.83 12.06
N ASP A 554 25.97 11.63 12.59
CA ASP A 554 26.17 11.38 14.01
C ASP A 554 27.44 10.54 14.17
N PHE A 555 28.51 11.16 14.66
CA PHE A 555 29.79 10.49 14.91
C PHE A 555 29.84 9.74 16.26
N ASN A 556 28.70 9.62 16.97
CA ASN A 556 28.61 8.79 18.16
C ASN A 556 28.48 7.29 17.80
N PHE A 557 29.62 6.70 17.47
CA PHE A 557 29.72 5.29 17.06
C PHE A 557 29.09 4.31 18.05
N VAL A 558 29.25 4.52 19.35
CA VAL A 558 28.71 3.62 20.39
C VAL A 558 27.20 3.69 20.44
N LYS A 559 26.64 4.91 20.38
CA LYS A 559 25.18 5.11 20.26
C LYS A 559 24.68 4.39 19.01
N ASN A 560 25.26 4.67 17.85
CA ASN A 560 24.81 4.11 16.58
C ASN A 560 24.85 2.58 16.57
N LEU A 561 25.94 2.00 17.08
CA LEU A 561 26.10 0.55 17.21
C LEU A 561 24.94 -0.08 17.99
N ASN A 562 24.48 0.54 19.08
CA ASN A 562 23.35 0.03 19.86
C ASN A 562 22.07 -0.11 19.02
N TYR A 563 21.79 0.85 18.13
CA TYR A 563 20.65 0.76 17.21
C TYR A 563 20.86 -0.27 16.11
N LEU A 564 22.07 -0.35 15.53
CA LEU A 564 22.36 -1.31 14.45
C LEU A 564 22.27 -2.76 14.89
N ILE A 565 22.68 -3.07 16.11
CA ILE A 565 22.59 -4.42 16.66
C ILE A 565 21.25 -4.69 17.35
N ILE A 566 20.38 -3.68 17.49
CA ILE A 566 19.13 -3.75 18.26
C ILE A 566 19.39 -4.15 19.71
N ASN A 567 20.24 -3.40 20.40
CA ASN A 567 20.68 -3.75 21.76
C ASN A 567 19.46 -3.82 22.71
N PRO A 568 19.12 -5.00 23.26
CA PRO A 568 17.95 -5.18 24.12
C PRO A 568 18.08 -4.47 25.47
N PHE A 569 19.28 -4.07 25.85
CA PHE A 569 19.57 -3.38 27.11
C PHE A 569 19.51 -1.85 26.98
N ASN A 570 19.27 -1.32 25.78
CA ASN A 570 19.11 0.12 25.59
C ASN A 570 17.65 0.54 25.86
N GLU A 571 17.44 1.38 26.88
CA GLU A 571 16.11 1.80 27.31
C GLU A 571 15.30 2.48 26.20
N LYS A 572 15.92 3.34 25.38
CA LYS A 572 15.21 4.02 24.28
C LYS A 572 14.72 3.03 23.23
N ILE A 573 15.56 2.07 22.85
CA ILE A 573 15.19 1.03 21.86
C ILE A 573 14.10 0.14 22.45
N LEU A 574 14.21 -0.22 23.74
CA LEU A 574 13.22 -1.01 24.45
C LEU A 574 11.85 -0.31 24.50
N MET A 575 11.83 1.00 24.78
CA MET A 575 10.60 1.80 24.76
C MET A 575 10.00 1.90 23.36
N THR A 576 10.84 1.93 22.31
CA THR A 576 10.38 2.07 20.92
C THR A 576 9.84 0.76 20.35
N LEU A 577 10.51 -0.37 20.60
CA LEU A 577 10.14 -1.68 20.02
C LEU A 577 9.29 -2.55 20.94
N GLY A 578 9.36 -2.33 22.25
CA GLY A 578 8.80 -3.23 23.25
C GLY A 578 9.70 -4.44 23.53
N SER A 579 9.49 -5.06 24.69
CA SER A 579 10.35 -6.11 25.24
C SER A 579 10.43 -7.36 24.37
N THR A 580 9.34 -7.83 23.78
CA THR A 580 9.39 -9.07 22.97
C THR A 580 10.07 -8.84 21.61
N ILE A 581 9.73 -7.75 20.93
CA ILE A 581 10.17 -7.49 19.55
C ILE A 581 11.66 -7.16 19.48
N ILE A 582 12.18 -6.45 20.48
CA ILE A 582 13.62 -6.14 20.56
C ILE A 582 14.47 -7.41 20.65
N TYR A 583 14.06 -8.41 21.44
CA TYR A 583 14.76 -9.70 21.53
C TYR A 583 14.65 -10.50 20.23
N ILE A 584 13.51 -10.47 19.54
CA ILE A 584 13.36 -11.12 18.23
C ILE A 584 14.34 -10.49 17.22
N GLY A 585 14.36 -9.17 17.13
CA GLY A 585 15.26 -8.45 16.23
C GLY A 585 16.74 -8.68 16.55
N PHE A 586 17.12 -8.57 17.83
CA PHE A 586 18.47 -8.88 18.31
C PHE A 586 18.87 -10.32 17.99
N SER A 587 17.96 -11.29 18.15
CA SER A 587 18.21 -12.70 17.85
C SER A 587 18.53 -12.91 16.36
N VAL A 588 17.83 -12.23 15.45
CA VAL A 588 18.14 -12.27 14.02
C VAL A 588 19.58 -11.81 13.76
N PHE A 589 20.00 -10.70 14.39
CA PHE A 589 21.35 -10.17 14.24
C PHE A 589 22.41 -11.11 14.84
N ALA A 590 22.27 -11.48 16.11
CA ALA A 590 23.22 -12.29 16.86
C ALA A 590 23.41 -13.68 16.23
N LEU A 591 22.32 -14.36 15.88
CA LEU A 591 22.39 -15.68 15.25
C LEU A 591 22.98 -15.59 13.82
N SER A 592 22.78 -14.49 13.11
CA SER A 592 23.42 -14.27 11.80
C SER A 592 24.94 -14.15 11.92
N ILE A 593 25.44 -13.48 12.96
CA ILE A 593 26.89 -13.42 13.26
C ILE A 593 27.43 -14.80 13.62
N ILE A 594 26.79 -15.51 14.55
CA ILE A 594 27.20 -16.86 14.95
C ILE A 594 27.27 -17.77 13.73
N ASN A 595 26.25 -17.71 12.87
CA ASN A 595 26.20 -18.49 11.64
C ASN A 595 27.33 -18.13 10.65
N PHE A 596 27.67 -16.85 10.54
CA PHE A 596 28.82 -16.40 9.74
C PHE A 596 30.16 -16.91 10.30
N LEU A 597 30.36 -16.87 11.62
CA LEU A 597 31.57 -17.39 12.26
C LEU A 597 31.72 -18.91 12.06
N ILE A 598 30.63 -19.66 12.18
CA ILE A 598 30.61 -21.11 11.88
C ILE A 598 30.97 -21.36 10.41
N SER A 599 30.49 -20.53 9.50
CA SER A 599 30.79 -20.62 8.07
C SER A 599 32.29 -20.44 7.78
N ILE A 600 32.93 -19.45 8.44
CA ILE A 600 34.39 -19.24 8.37
C ILE A 600 35.13 -20.45 8.94
N TYR A 601 34.73 -20.94 10.11
CA TYR A 601 35.32 -22.11 10.74
C TYR A 601 35.25 -23.35 9.84
N LYS A 602 34.12 -23.55 9.15
CA LYS A 602 33.92 -24.63 8.16
C LYS A 602 34.53 -24.36 6.78
N LYS A 603 35.34 -23.30 6.63
CA LYS A 603 36.04 -22.89 5.40
C LYS A 603 35.12 -22.80 4.17
N GLN A 604 33.89 -22.32 4.37
CA GLN A 604 32.94 -22.12 3.27
C GLN A 604 33.35 -20.91 2.40
N GLY A 605 33.01 -20.96 1.11
CA GLY A 605 33.33 -19.90 0.16
C GLY A 605 32.50 -18.63 0.36
N LEU A 606 33.00 -17.48 -0.10
CA LEU A 606 32.36 -16.17 0.05
C LEU A 606 30.91 -16.12 -0.47
N ALA A 607 30.61 -16.89 -1.51
CA ALA A 607 29.27 -17.00 -2.10
C ALA A 607 28.21 -17.51 -1.11
N SER A 608 28.63 -18.36 -0.16
CA SER A 608 27.72 -18.93 0.84
C SER A 608 27.32 -17.88 1.89
N ASN A 609 28.17 -16.88 2.13
CA ASN A 609 27.93 -15.79 3.09
C ASN A 609 27.50 -14.48 2.43
N GLN A 610 27.08 -14.51 1.16
CA GLN A 610 26.74 -13.30 0.41
C GLN A 610 25.70 -12.44 1.14
N PHE A 611 24.64 -13.04 1.68
CA PHE A 611 23.56 -12.30 2.34
C PHE A 611 24.01 -11.65 3.66
N PHE A 612 24.96 -12.27 4.37
CA PHE A 612 25.58 -11.64 5.53
C PHE A 612 26.34 -10.38 5.14
N LEU A 613 27.21 -10.47 4.12
CA LEU A 613 27.98 -9.32 3.61
C LEU A 613 27.06 -8.20 3.10
N LEU A 614 25.99 -8.57 2.39
CA LEU A 614 24.99 -7.64 1.89
C LEU A 614 24.27 -6.92 3.03
N GLY A 615 23.92 -7.63 4.10
CA GLY A 615 23.33 -7.05 5.31
C GLY A 615 24.27 -6.05 5.99
N ILE A 616 25.53 -6.43 6.21
CA ILE A 616 26.53 -5.55 6.84
C ILE A 616 26.82 -4.31 6.00
N LEU A 617 26.96 -4.44 4.68
CA LEU A 617 27.17 -3.29 3.79
C LEU A 617 26.00 -2.32 3.77
N ASN A 618 24.78 -2.81 3.98
CA ASN A 618 23.59 -1.98 4.08
C ASN A 618 23.54 -1.20 5.41
N LEU A 619 24.03 -1.81 6.49
CA LEU A 619 24.07 -1.21 7.84
C LEU A 619 25.27 -0.27 8.05
N LEU A 620 26.40 -0.54 7.39
CA LEU A 620 27.67 0.19 7.54
C LEU A 620 27.53 1.72 7.48
N PRO A 621 26.71 2.31 6.60
CA PRO A 621 26.61 3.76 6.51
C PRO A 621 26.04 4.38 7.79
N PHE A 622 25.10 3.71 8.45
CA PHE A 622 24.49 4.15 9.70
C PHE A 622 25.41 4.02 10.92
N VAL A 623 26.68 3.65 10.71
CA VAL A 623 27.72 3.77 11.74
C VAL A 623 28.08 5.25 11.98
N ILE A 624 27.94 6.10 10.96
CA ILE A 624 28.27 7.55 11.01
C ILE A 624 27.05 8.47 10.77
N TYR A 625 25.85 7.89 10.56
CA TYR A 625 24.59 8.62 10.43
C TYR A 625 23.63 8.20 11.53
N ASP A 626 22.81 9.13 12.02
CA ASP A 626 21.89 8.88 13.12
C ASP A 626 20.83 7.81 12.76
N PRO A 627 20.87 6.61 13.37
CA PRO A 627 19.88 5.57 13.15
C PRO A 627 18.63 5.73 14.04
N GLU A 628 18.65 6.65 15.01
CA GLU A 628 17.55 6.87 15.98
C GLU A 628 16.30 7.46 15.29
N LEU A 629 16.50 8.29 14.27
CA LEU A 629 15.44 9.03 13.59
C LEU A 629 14.47 8.07 12.85
N PHE A 630 13.25 7.96 13.38
CA PHE A 630 12.20 7.01 12.94
C PHE A 630 12.65 5.54 12.95
N TYR A 631 13.46 5.16 13.94
CA TYR A 631 13.85 3.77 14.19
C TYR A 631 12.62 2.84 14.30
N PRO A 632 12.64 1.60 13.76
CA PRO A 632 13.78 0.87 13.18
C PRO A 632 13.92 0.96 11.65
N ARG A 633 13.37 1.97 10.97
CA ARG A 633 13.26 1.96 9.49
C ARG A 633 14.58 1.67 8.76
N HIS A 634 15.67 2.28 9.21
CA HIS A 634 16.96 2.23 8.53
C HIS A 634 17.65 0.87 8.58
N ILE A 635 17.31 0.01 9.56
CA ILE A 635 17.94 -1.30 9.72
C ILE A 635 17.16 -2.44 9.06
N ILE A 636 15.90 -2.21 8.64
CA ILE A 636 15.01 -3.26 8.13
C ILE A 636 15.63 -4.00 6.94
N ILE A 637 16.19 -3.28 5.97
CA ILE A 637 16.76 -3.89 4.75
C ILE A 637 17.99 -4.72 5.12
N GLY A 638 18.89 -4.18 5.95
CA GLY A 638 20.08 -4.88 6.44
C GLY A 638 19.72 -6.16 7.20
N LEU A 639 18.82 -6.07 8.18
CA LEU A 639 18.33 -7.23 8.94
C LEU A 639 17.65 -8.28 8.05
N CYS A 640 16.88 -7.83 7.05
CA CYS A 640 16.25 -8.74 6.11
C CYS A 640 17.31 -9.58 5.39
N PHE A 641 18.37 -8.95 4.87
CA PHE A 641 19.46 -9.69 4.22
C PHE A 641 20.18 -10.62 5.20
N LEU A 642 20.48 -10.18 6.42
CA LEU A 642 21.06 -11.06 7.44
C LEU A 642 20.18 -12.32 7.65
N SER A 643 18.86 -12.14 7.71
CA SER A 643 17.89 -13.22 7.93
C SER A 643 17.79 -14.24 6.79
N LEU A 644 18.21 -13.88 5.57
CA LEU A 644 18.18 -14.75 4.39
C LEU A 644 19.40 -15.67 4.28
N ASN A 645 20.41 -15.50 5.14
CA ASN A 645 21.63 -16.28 5.07
C ASN A 645 21.38 -17.76 5.43
N HIS A 646 22.04 -18.69 4.72
CA HIS A 646 21.90 -20.13 4.97
C HIS A 646 22.44 -20.52 6.35
N ILE A 647 21.69 -21.27 7.16
CA ILE A 647 22.19 -21.79 8.44
C ILE A 647 23.09 -23.00 8.19
N TYR A 648 24.32 -22.95 8.71
CA TYR A 648 25.37 -23.95 8.48
C TYR A 648 25.33 -25.18 9.40
N ASN A 649 24.18 -25.48 10.01
CA ASN A 649 23.99 -26.70 10.79
C ASN A 649 23.24 -27.76 9.99
N ARG A 650 23.96 -28.44 9.09
CA ARG A 650 23.45 -29.47 8.17
C ARG A 650 22.60 -30.52 8.89
N ASP A 651 23.03 -30.96 10.07
CA ASP A 651 22.39 -32.05 10.84
C ASP A 651 20.99 -31.72 11.36
N TRP A 652 20.72 -30.44 11.68
CA TRP A 652 19.37 -30.02 12.10
C TRP A 652 18.43 -29.96 10.90
N SER A 653 18.89 -29.41 9.78
CA SER A 653 18.08 -29.30 8.56
C SER A 653 17.71 -30.66 7.96
N THR A 654 18.62 -31.63 8.00
CA THR A 654 18.37 -33.00 7.53
C THR A 654 17.42 -33.75 8.46
N LYS A 655 17.62 -33.68 9.78
CA LYS A 655 16.69 -34.29 10.76
C LYS A 655 15.28 -33.69 10.69
N LEU A 656 15.17 -32.37 10.51
CA LEU A 656 13.88 -31.71 10.34
C LEU A 656 13.22 -32.12 9.02
N GLN A 657 13.98 -32.19 7.91
CA GLN A 657 13.50 -32.68 6.62
C GLN A 657 13.01 -34.14 6.72
N GLU A 658 13.74 -35.01 7.41
CA GLU A 658 13.33 -36.40 7.68
C GLU A 658 12.05 -36.46 8.52
N SER A 659 11.94 -35.63 9.55
CA SER A 659 10.76 -35.56 10.41
C SER A 659 9.53 -35.04 9.64
N ILE A 660 9.70 -34.01 8.81
CA ILE A 660 8.65 -33.45 7.97
C ILE A 660 8.19 -34.46 6.93
N ASN A 661 9.13 -35.14 6.25
CA ASN A 661 8.81 -36.16 5.25
C ASN A 661 8.08 -37.39 5.85
N ARG A 662 8.15 -37.61 7.17
CA ARG A 662 7.35 -38.64 7.86
C ARG A 662 5.92 -38.20 8.15
N ILE A 663 5.67 -36.88 8.17
CA ILE A 663 4.37 -36.28 8.51
C ILE A 663 3.55 -35.95 7.26
N THR A 664 4.22 -35.59 6.15
CA THR A 664 3.60 -35.35 4.83
C THR A 664 3.45 -36.64 4.04
#